data_AF-A0A1X7HB28-F1
#
_entry.id   AF-A0A1X7HB28-F1
#
_cell.length_a   1.000
_cell.length_b   1.000
_cell.length_c   1.000
_cell.angle_alpha   90.00
_cell.angle_beta   90.00
_cell.angle_gamma   90.00
#
_symmetry.space_group_name_H-M   'P 1'
#
loop_
_entity.id
_entity.type
_entity.pdbx_description
1 polymer ?
#
loop_
_entity_poly.entity_id
_entity_poly.type
_entity_poly.pdbx_seq_one_letter_code
_entity_poly.pdbx_strand_id
1 'polypeptide(L)'
;MTTSLLIPRGTPRVQYLADGMQRVFTYPFPIFADEDLQVFLGAALQSTGYAVGGAGAGAGGAVTFAAAPAEGTMVLLRRRLPIERRSDFGESGPLPASALNGELDRLTAMLQQVAGDQELMLRYGDSDLPASPLLPERDLRRGKLLAFDSAGNPTIRPPVDEEALATYVPPGAGATARPVRDKLADLASVKDFGAVGDGLVDDTLALQTALTSARAVFVPPGTYRIANTLTLGHGRTLYGVGQASVIRGASNGFDLIHLPDGYATLSGLRLEQGKAGVRLFGRDGPCVQNSLTDLTIWEPEVGLLFDGYIDPNLPCYWNNIARVLVARPSRHGVWLTRTGAGDTPNANRFHAVRVYSLSAPMSGCGFFVEQGRFNNAFFDCEANLWPEAEACFRVGAVTDKTLIVNFYAESLGALPNLQLDAGSVETAVVNLFSAAAGPAILDRSGGQYTAVNAGYPEKNRLQRSRVTELVVEALRYDTEYVEPATGGVVALDLTSSVYLASAYGGAVELRLPKAVDANGHAVTIKRTDASTNPLTVTETGGPGPDGRALSLGNRYDFVTLVSNGAGWWIVAGNSQPGNAHYHDTPGLFEPDLNQQLYLVSAWSGAVEVRLPAPSAPHAVGRTVTVKKSDTSGNRVTVTQAGGGGPDSEAIALIAQGHAVTAMSNGAGWHILGRNP
;
A
#
# COMPACT_ATOMS: atom_id res chain seq x y z
N MET A 1 -31.14 105.04 17.67
CA MET A 1 -31.62 103.66 17.80
C MET A 1 -30.73 102.77 16.96
N THR A 2 -29.81 102.02 17.58
CA THR A 2 -29.03 101.00 16.89
C THR A 2 -29.90 99.75 16.77
N THR A 3 -30.21 99.33 15.54
CA THR A 3 -30.99 98.13 15.23
C THR A 3 -30.32 96.89 15.82
N SER A 4 -31.09 96.05 16.55
CA SER A 4 -30.59 94.79 17.11
C SER A 4 -30.21 93.80 15.99
N LEU A 5 -29.04 93.18 16.09
CA LEU A 5 -28.48 92.27 15.07
C LEU A 5 -28.73 90.81 15.45
N LEU A 6 -29.96 90.31 15.28
CA LEU A 6 -30.28 88.92 15.59
C LEU A 6 -29.52 87.94 14.68
N ILE A 7 -28.85 86.95 15.28
CA ILE A 7 -28.09 85.93 14.53
C ILE A 7 -29.04 84.82 14.04
N PRO A 8 -29.28 84.69 12.71
CA PRO A 8 -30.17 83.68 12.17
C PRO A 8 -29.53 82.29 12.20
N ARG A 9 -30.33 81.22 12.21
CA ARG A 9 -29.84 79.83 12.09
C ARG A 9 -29.13 79.63 10.74
N GLY A 10 -27.91 79.11 10.76
CA GLY A 10 -27.18 78.69 9.56
C GLY A 10 -25.67 78.66 9.79
N THR A 11 -24.93 78.21 8.78
CA THR A 11 -23.47 78.28 8.76
C THR A 11 -23.07 79.61 8.12
N PRO A 12 -22.29 80.48 8.79
CA PRO A 12 -21.94 81.79 8.26
C PRO A 12 -20.79 81.68 7.23
N ARG A 13 -21.03 80.89 6.18
CA ARG A 13 -20.12 80.63 5.05
C ARG A 13 -20.91 80.55 3.76
N VAL A 14 -20.36 81.07 2.68
CA VAL A 14 -20.91 80.91 1.33
C VAL A 14 -19.78 80.76 0.32
N GLN A 15 -20.02 79.96 -0.71
CA GLN A 15 -19.06 79.69 -1.78
C GLN A 15 -19.67 80.04 -3.13
N TYR A 16 -18.86 80.64 -4.00
CA TYR A 16 -19.20 80.96 -5.37
C TYR A 16 -18.11 80.49 -6.31
N LEU A 17 -18.47 80.11 -7.53
CA LEU A 17 -17.52 79.92 -8.61
C LEU A 17 -17.47 81.21 -9.42
N ALA A 18 -16.30 81.84 -9.51
CA ALA A 18 -16.14 83.07 -10.29
C ALA A 18 -16.22 82.78 -11.80
N ASP A 19 -16.87 83.69 -12.54
CA ASP A 19 -17.06 83.65 -13.99
C ASP A 19 -16.02 84.51 -14.76
N GLY A 20 -15.05 85.10 -14.04
CA GLY A 20 -14.06 86.02 -14.62
C GLY A 20 -14.55 87.46 -14.81
N MET A 21 -15.83 87.76 -14.55
CA MET A 21 -16.45 89.07 -14.81
C MET A 21 -17.12 89.68 -13.57
N GLN A 22 -17.78 88.88 -12.74
CA GLN A 22 -18.48 89.29 -11.53
C GLN A 22 -17.50 89.85 -10.49
N ARG A 23 -17.82 91.04 -9.96
CA ARG A 23 -17.03 91.70 -8.90
C ARG A 23 -17.72 91.73 -7.55
N VAL A 24 -19.03 91.57 -7.51
CA VAL A 24 -19.83 91.70 -6.28
C VAL A 24 -20.37 90.32 -5.90
N PHE A 25 -20.01 89.85 -4.71
CA PHE A 25 -20.44 88.57 -4.16
C PHE A 25 -21.13 88.82 -2.82
N THR A 26 -22.38 88.38 -2.67
CA THR A 26 -23.15 88.60 -1.44
C THR A 26 -22.77 87.60 -0.36
N TYR A 27 -22.98 87.94 0.91
CA TYR A 27 -22.91 86.98 2.01
C TYR A 27 -24.21 87.06 2.82
N PRO A 28 -24.99 85.98 2.95
CA PRO A 28 -26.34 86.01 3.53
C PRO A 28 -26.33 85.80 5.05
N PHE A 29 -25.34 86.34 5.76
CA PHE A 29 -25.20 86.19 7.20
C PHE A 29 -24.64 87.45 7.85
N PRO A 30 -25.03 87.78 9.10
CA PRO A 30 -24.58 89.00 9.75
C PRO A 30 -23.09 88.92 10.15
N ILE A 31 -22.38 90.03 9.99
CA ILE A 31 -21.04 90.30 10.55
C ILE A 31 -21.11 91.58 11.42
N PHE A 32 -20.28 91.71 12.45
CA PHE A 32 -20.35 92.86 13.38
C PHE A 32 -19.46 94.02 12.92
N ALA A 33 -18.30 93.69 12.36
CA ALA A 33 -17.39 94.61 11.71
C ALA A 33 -16.88 94.00 10.39
N ASP A 34 -16.39 94.82 9.46
CA ASP A 34 -15.86 94.35 8.18
C ASP A 34 -14.70 93.34 8.34
N GLU A 35 -13.91 93.50 9.41
CA GLU A 35 -12.80 92.59 9.79
C GLU A 35 -13.27 91.19 10.21
N ASP A 36 -14.55 91.02 10.57
CA ASP A 36 -15.10 89.71 10.92
C ASP A 36 -15.37 88.82 9.70
N LEU A 37 -15.17 89.32 8.48
CA LEU A 37 -15.34 88.57 7.24
C LEU A 37 -14.00 88.18 6.63
N GLN A 38 -13.76 86.87 6.51
CA GLN A 38 -12.64 86.34 5.75
C GLN A 38 -13.05 86.04 4.31
N VAL A 39 -12.22 86.48 3.38
CA VAL A 39 -12.42 86.31 1.94
C VAL A 39 -11.29 85.47 1.37
N PHE A 40 -11.63 84.38 0.69
CA PHE A 40 -10.66 83.49 0.06
C PHE A 40 -10.87 83.45 -1.45
N LEU A 41 -9.76 83.42 -2.19
CA LEU A 41 -9.71 83.06 -3.61
C LEU A 41 -8.93 81.75 -3.72
N GLY A 42 -9.62 80.66 -4.09
CA GLY A 42 -9.07 79.31 -3.95
C GLY A 42 -8.77 78.98 -2.48
N ALA A 43 -7.53 78.53 -2.20
CA ALA A 43 -7.05 78.30 -0.84
C ALA A 43 -6.45 79.54 -0.16
N ALA A 44 -6.27 80.65 -0.90
CA ALA A 44 -5.55 81.83 -0.41
C ALA A 44 -6.48 82.84 0.28
N LEU A 45 -6.21 83.13 1.56
CA LEU A 45 -6.86 84.23 2.29
C LEU A 45 -6.41 85.57 1.70
N GLN A 46 -7.36 86.42 1.37
CA GLN A 46 -7.12 87.77 0.88
C GLN A 46 -7.13 88.77 2.05
N SER A 47 -6.16 89.69 2.07
CA SER A 47 -6.09 90.78 3.04
C SER A 47 -6.34 92.16 2.43
N THR A 48 -6.31 92.26 1.09
CA THR A 48 -6.55 93.49 0.31
C THR A 48 -7.24 93.14 -1.01
N GLY A 49 -7.61 94.15 -1.82
CA GLY A 49 -8.18 93.94 -3.16
C GLY A 49 -9.70 93.80 -3.20
N TYR A 50 -10.38 93.97 -2.07
CA TYR A 50 -11.83 94.00 -1.96
C TYR A 50 -12.30 95.01 -0.91
N ALA A 51 -13.56 95.43 -1.01
CA ALA A 51 -14.27 96.18 0.02
C ALA A 51 -15.43 95.32 0.56
N VAL A 52 -15.61 95.32 1.88
CA VAL A 52 -16.76 94.68 2.55
C VAL A 52 -17.81 95.76 2.79
N GLY A 53 -19.07 95.43 2.53
CA GLY A 53 -20.20 96.30 2.86
C GLY A 53 -21.32 95.50 3.49
N GLY A 54 -22.03 96.11 4.45
CA GLY A 54 -23.13 95.47 5.17
C GLY A 54 -22.77 94.95 6.57
N ALA A 55 -21.68 95.42 7.19
CA ALA A 55 -21.44 95.18 8.60
C ALA A 55 -22.55 95.80 9.47
N GLY A 56 -22.98 95.05 10.49
CA GLY A 56 -24.11 95.42 11.33
C GLY A 56 -25.49 95.20 10.70
N ALA A 57 -25.59 94.61 9.49
CA ALA A 57 -26.86 94.27 8.84
C ALA A 57 -27.25 92.80 9.06
N GLY A 58 -28.49 92.56 9.51
CA GLY A 58 -29.00 91.21 9.83
C GLY A 58 -29.13 90.28 8.61
N ALA A 59 -29.41 90.83 7.43
CA ALA A 59 -29.50 90.06 6.19
C ALA A 59 -28.14 89.73 5.56
N GLY A 60 -27.04 90.22 6.15
CA GLY A 60 -25.70 90.19 5.57
C GLY A 60 -25.48 91.32 4.57
N GLY A 61 -24.51 91.13 3.67
CA GLY A 61 -23.98 92.19 2.83
C GLY A 61 -23.30 91.68 1.57
N ALA A 62 -22.30 92.40 1.06
CA ALA A 62 -21.54 91.99 -0.11
C ALA A 62 -20.06 92.36 -0.02
N VAL A 63 -19.24 91.54 -0.67
CA VAL A 63 -17.83 91.81 -0.96
C VAL A 63 -17.73 92.29 -2.40
N THR A 64 -17.13 93.47 -2.59
CA THR A 64 -16.86 94.05 -3.92
C THR A 64 -15.36 94.01 -4.19
N PHE A 65 -14.92 93.17 -5.13
CA PHE A 65 -13.52 93.10 -5.54
C PHE A 65 -13.14 94.27 -6.46
N ALA A 66 -11.92 94.78 -6.29
CA ALA A 66 -11.36 95.83 -7.15
C ALA A 66 -11.17 95.34 -8.60
N ALA A 67 -10.84 94.05 -8.77
CA ALA A 67 -10.80 93.34 -10.05
C ALA A 67 -11.62 92.04 -9.94
N ALA A 68 -12.28 91.62 -11.01
CA ALA A 68 -13.05 90.38 -11.01
C ALA A 68 -12.12 89.17 -10.75
N PRO A 69 -12.45 88.26 -9.82
CA PRO A 69 -11.68 87.03 -9.64
C PRO A 69 -11.69 86.21 -10.94
N ALA A 70 -10.56 85.58 -11.27
CA ALA A 70 -10.40 84.82 -12.51
C ALA A 70 -11.43 83.69 -12.64
N GLU A 71 -11.85 83.40 -13.87
CA GLU A 71 -12.82 82.34 -14.17
C GLU A 71 -12.40 80.99 -13.55
N GLY A 72 -13.36 80.29 -12.94
CA GLY A 72 -13.13 79.01 -12.26
C GLY A 72 -12.52 79.12 -10.86
N THR A 73 -12.17 80.33 -10.39
CA THR A 73 -11.69 80.54 -9.02
C THR A 73 -12.83 80.40 -8.02
N MET A 74 -12.65 79.56 -7.00
CA MET A 74 -13.60 79.47 -5.89
C MET A 74 -13.46 80.72 -5.00
N VAL A 75 -14.55 81.46 -4.83
CA VAL A 75 -14.66 82.56 -3.87
C VAL A 75 -15.35 82.04 -2.62
N LEU A 76 -14.66 82.02 -1.48
CA LEU A 76 -15.24 81.64 -0.19
C LEU A 76 -15.31 82.87 0.72
N LEU A 77 -16.53 83.20 1.15
CA LEU A 77 -16.78 84.23 2.16
C LEU A 77 -17.21 83.53 3.44
N ARG A 78 -16.54 83.80 4.56
CA ARG A 78 -16.94 83.24 5.86
C ARG A 78 -16.77 84.25 6.98
N ARG A 79 -17.70 84.24 7.93
CA ARG A 79 -17.51 84.96 9.19
C ARG A 79 -16.45 84.26 10.03
N ARG A 80 -15.48 85.02 10.55
CA ARG A 80 -14.50 84.55 11.53
C ARG A 80 -14.38 85.57 12.66
N LEU A 81 -15.00 85.26 13.79
CA LEU A 81 -14.89 86.06 15.02
C LEU A 81 -13.69 85.59 15.85
N PRO A 82 -12.90 86.52 16.42
CA PRO A 82 -12.07 86.22 17.59
C PRO A 82 -12.96 85.69 18.71
N ILE A 83 -12.64 84.52 19.25
CA ILE A 83 -13.38 83.92 20.37
C ILE A 83 -12.83 84.52 21.67
N GLU A 84 -13.40 85.67 22.04
CA GLU A 84 -13.10 86.40 23.26
C GLU A 84 -14.37 87.09 23.77
N ARG A 85 -14.47 87.26 25.09
CA ARG A 85 -15.50 88.10 25.69
C ARG A 85 -14.97 89.53 25.73
N ARG A 86 -15.74 90.49 25.19
CA ARG A 86 -15.30 91.90 25.06
C ARG A 86 -15.96 92.84 26.08
N SER A 87 -17.11 92.47 26.65
CA SER A 87 -17.80 93.29 27.64
C SER A 87 -17.64 92.77 29.07
N ASP A 88 -17.47 93.69 30.01
CA ASP A 88 -17.56 93.44 31.45
C ASP A 88 -18.67 94.29 32.06
N PHE A 89 -19.59 93.65 32.79
CA PHE A 89 -20.74 94.32 33.40
C PHE A 89 -20.49 94.39 34.91
N GLY A 90 -20.15 95.58 35.41
CA GLY A 90 -19.86 95.80 36.81
C GLY A 90 -21.07 95.59 37.74
N GLU A 91 -20.80 95.18 38.98
CA GLU A 91 -21.84 95.01 39.99
C GLU A 91 -22.60 96.32 40.25
N SER A 92 -23.93 96.25 40.33
CA SER A 92 -24.84 97.39 40.56
C SER A 92 -24.80 98.52 39.50
N GLY A 93 -24.13 98.31 38.37
CA GLY A 93 -24.14 99.24 37.22
C GLY A 93 -25.39 99.08 36.33
N PRO A 94 -25.69 100.06 35.45
CA PRO A 94 -26.73 99.91 34.46
C PRO A 94 -26.41 98.74 33.52
N LEU A 95 -27.42 97.94 33.14
CA LEU A 95 -27.33 96.86 32.16
C LEU A 95 -28.08 97.27 30.88
N PRO A 96 -27.44 97.99 29.93
CA PRO A 96 -28.13 98.43 28.73
C PRO A 96 -28.53 97.22 27.88
N ALA A 97 -29.81 97.11 27.53
CA ALA A 97 -30.31 96.03 26.68
C ALA A 97 -29.58 95.93 25.34
N SER A 98 -29.10 97.05 24.79
CA SER A 98 -28.30 97.08 23.56
C SER A 98 -26.93 96.40 23.72
N ALA A 99 -26.24 96.65 24.84
CA ALA A 99 -24.95 96.03 25.15
C ALA A 99 -25.13 94.53 25.42
N LEU A 100 -26.16 94.16 26.19
CA LEU A 100 -26.47 92.76 26.47
C LEU A 100 -26.85 91.98 25.20
N ASN A 101 -27.73 92.52 24.36
CA ASN A 101 -28.10 91.88 23.09
C ASN A 101 -26.89 91.74 22.17
N GLY A 102 -26.03 92.76 22.07
CA GLY A 102 -24.80 92.68 21.28
C GLY A 102 -23.85 91.56 21.74
N GLU A 103 -23.72 91.34 23.05
CA GLU A 103 -22.94 90.23 23.59
C GLU A 103 -23.59 88.87 23.31
N LEU A 104 -24.90 88.74 23.49
CA LEU A 104 -25.63 87.50 23.21
C LEU A 104 -25.58 87.13 21.72
N ASP A 105 -25.69 88.12 20.84
CA ASP A 105 -25.55 87.95 19.40
C ASP A 105 -24.12 87.48 19.07
N ARG A 106 -23.09 88.11 19.64
CA ARG A 106 -21.69 87.72 19.41
C ARG A 106 -21.40 86.30 19.89
N LEU A 107 -21.88 85.92 21.08
CA LEU A 107 -21.76 84.56 21.61
C LEU A 107 -22.47 83.53 20.72
N THR A 108 -23.69 83.82 20.26
CA THR A 108 -24.44 82.96 19.34
C THR A 108 -23.69 82.79 18.02
N ALA A 109 -23.10 83.86 17.51
CA ALA A 109 -22.30 83.84 16.30
C ALA A 109 -21.00 83.02 16.44
N MET A 110 -20.35 83.07 17.61
CA MET A 110 -19.18 82.24 17.93
C MET A 110 -19.56 80.76 18.05
N LEU A 111 -20.70 80.43 18.67
CA LEU A 111 -21.20 79.06 18.75
C LEU A 111 -21.52 78.47 17.38
N GLN A 112 -22.15 79.25 16.49
CA GLN A 112 -22.37 78.84 15.09
C GLN A 112 -21.07 78.57 14.35
N GLN A 113 -20.03 79.38 14.59
CA GLN A 113 -18.71 79.17 14.01
C GLN A 113 -18.08 77.87 14.50
N VAL A 114 -18.10 77.62 15.81
CA VAL A 114 -17.58 76.37 16.39
C VAL A 114 -18.33 75.16 15.84
N ALA A 115 -19.65 75.22 15.74
CA ALA A 115 -20.46 74.17 15.13
C ALA A 115 -20.11 73.94 13.65
N GLY A 116 -19.94 75.02 12.87
CA GLY A 116 -19.55 74.94 11.46
C GLY A 116 -18.14 74.40 11.23
N ASP A 117 -17.21 74.67 12.13
CA ASP A 117 -15.86 74.08 12.12
C ASP A 117 -15.93 72.58 12.43
N GLN A 118 -16.73 72.17 13.42
CA GLN A 118 -16.91 70.75 13.81
C GLN A 118 -17.57 69.89 12.73
N GLU A 119 -18.44 70.45 11.88
CA GLU A 119 -19.05 69.72 10.74
C GLU A 119 -18.02 69.26 9.69
N LEU A 120 -16.85 69.90 9.61
CA LEU A 120 -15.84 69.64 8.58
C LEU A 120 -14.64 68.81 9.06
N MET A 121 -14.62 68.40 10.33
CA MET A 121 -13.45 67.79 10.96
C MET A 121 -13.53 66.26 11.04
N LEU A 122 -12.39 65.62 10.79
CA LEU A 122 -12.10 64.29 11.33
C LEU A 122 -11.83 64.45 12.83
N ARG A 123 -12.50 63.64 13.66
CA ARG A 123 -12.38 63.74 15.12
C ARG A 123 -11.26 62.84 15.62
N TYR A 124 -10.36 63.44 16.39
CA TYR A 124 -9.37 62.73 17.19
C TYR A 124 -9.94 62.47 18.58
N GLY A 125 -9.40 61.48 19.28
CA GLY A 125 -9.72 61.30 20.70
C GLY A 125 -9.14 62.43 21.55
N ASP A 126 -9.71 62.67 22.73
CA ASP A 126 -9.27 63.77 23.62
C ASP A 126 -7.80 63.64 24.08
N SER A 127 -7.24 62.43 24.01
CA SER A 127 -5.85 62.13 24.35
C SER A 127 -4.87 62.24 23.17
N ASP A 128 -5.36 62.52 21.97
CA ASP A 128 -4.58 62.52 20.73
C ASP A 128 -4.21 63.94 20.31
N LEU A 129 -2.93 64.15 19.99
CA LEU A 129 -2.33 65.45 19.66
C LEU A 129 -1.70 65.39 18.26
N PRO A 130 -2.51 65.30 17.19
CA PRO A 130 -2.01 65.23 15.83
C PRO A 130 -1.26 66.51 15.45
N ALA A 131 -0.22 66.39 14.65
CA ALA A 131 0.55 67.53 14.16
C ALA A 131 -0.30 68.47 13.28
N SER A 132 -1.31 67.93 12.60
CA SER A 132 -2.32 68.72 11.90
C SER A 132 -3.61 67.91 11.67
N PRO A 133 -4.80 68.49 11.90
CA PRO A 133 -6.07 67.87 11.51
C PRO A 133 -6.42 68.10 10.03
N LEU A 134 -5.56 68.79 9.27
CA LEU A 134 -5.85 69.17 7.89
C LEU A 134 -5.51 68.02 6.94
N LEU A 135 -6.51 67.59 6.16
CA LEU A 135 -6.28 66.73 5.02
C LEU A 135 -5.46 67.47 3.94
N PRO A 136 -4.61 66.75 3.17
CA PRO A 136 -3.98 67.32 1.98
C PRO A 136 -5.00 67.94 1.01
N GLU A 137 -4.56 68.92 0.23
CA GLU A 137 -5.43 69.62 -0.73
C GLU A 137 -6.16 68.66 -1.67
N ARG A 138 -7.35 69.08 -2.14
CA ARG A 138 -8.24 68.25 -2.96
C ARG A 138 -7.53 67.66 -4.19
N ASP A 139 -6.71 68.44 -4.87
CA ASP A 139 -5.97 67.98 -6.05
C ASP A 139 -4.89 66.95 -5.72
N LEU A 140 -4.23 67.08 -4.57
CA LEU A 140 -3.22 66.13 -4.12
C LEU A 140 -3.82 64.79 -3.71
N ARG A 141 -5.03 64.78 -3.14
CA ARG A 141 -5.71 63.57 -2.63
C ARG A 141 -6.67 62.91 -3.62
N ARG A 142 -6.96 63.52 -4.77
CA ARG A 142 -7.86 62.94 -5.78
C ARG A 142 -7.32 61.57 -6.25
N GLY A 143 -8.14 60.53 -6.12
CA GLY A 143 -7.79 59.16 -6.55
C GLY A 143 -6.80 58.42 -5.63
N LYS A 144 -6.57 58.91 -4.41
CA LYS A 144 -5.64 58.32 -3.42
C LYS A 144 -6.39 57.83 -2.18
N LEU A 145 -5.77 56.91 -1.44
CA LEU A 145 -6.31 56.38 -0.18
C LEU A 145 -5.94 57.30 0.98
N LEU A 146 -6.88 57.52 1.92
CA LEU A 146 -6.58 58.08 3.23
C LEU A 146 -5.87 57.01 4.08
N ALA A 147 -4.74 57.37 4.67
CA ALA A 147 -3.92 56.50 5.51
C ALA A 147 -3.38 57.27 6.72
N PHE A 148 -2.65 56.58 7.59
CA PHE A 148 -1.90 57.22 8.70
C PHE A 148 -0.41 56.94 8.54
N ASP A 149 0.42 57.93 8.85
CA ASP A 149 1.88 57.75 8.90
C ASP A 149 2.32 57.04 10.18
N SER A 150 3.63 56.85 10.36
CA SER A 150 4.19 56.17 11.54
C SER A 150 3.94 56.91 12.86
N ALA A 151 3.54 58.19 12.80
CA ALA A 151 3.18 59.00 13.95
C ALA A 151 1.65 59.15 14.12
N GLY A 152 0.85 58.45 13.32
CA GLY A 152 -0.61 58.49 13.40
C GLY A 152 -1.26 59.70 12.72
N ASN A 153 -0.51 60.52 11.97
CA ASN A 153 -1.08 61.68 11.28
C ASN A 153 -1.76 61.26 9.96
N PRO A 154 -2.89 61.88 9.59
CA PRO A 154 -3.56 61.59 8.33
C PRO A 154 -2.64 61.93 7.15
N THR A 155 -2.51 60.99 6.23
CA THR A 155 -1.71 61.11 5.02
C THR A 155 -2.44 60.48 3.83
N ILE A 156 -1.88 60.63 2.63
CA ILE A 156 -2.40 60.05 1.40
C ILE A 156 -1.41 59.04 0.83
N ARG A 157 -1.89 57.90 0.38
CA ARG A 157 -1.10 56.88 -0.33
C ARG A 157 -1.56 56.75 -1.78
N PRO A 158 -0.67 56.43 -2.73
CA PRO A 158 -1.08 56.08 -4.09
C PRO A 158 -2.23 55.07 -4.05
N PRO A 159 -3.17 55.11 -5.02
CA PRO A 159 -4.14 54.04 -5.14
C PRO A 159 -3.37 52.73 -5.24
N VAL A 160 -3.79 51.73 -4.46
CA VAL A 160 -3.43 50.38 -4.80
C VAL A 160 -4.33 50.04 -5.97
N ASP A 161 -3.74 49.76 -7.12
CA ASP A 161 -4.52 49.39 -8.28
C ASP A 161 -5.27 48.07 -7.93
N GLU A 162 -6.56 48.02 -8.27
CA GLU A 162 -7.43 46.88 -7.95
C GLU A 162 -6.93 45.58 -8.61
N GLU A 163 -6.28 45.69 -9.77
CA GLU A 163 -5.62 44.62 -10.51
C GLU A 163 -4.35 44.13 -9.77
N ALA A 164 -3.55 44.99 -9.14
CA ALA A 164 -2.38 44.61 -8.34
C ALA A 164 -2.74 43.91 -7.03
N LEU A 165 -3.91 44.20 -6.45
CA LEU A 165 -4.45 43.41 -5.33
C LEU A 165 -5.13 42.12 -5.80
N ALA A 166 -5.61 42.09 -7.03
CA ALA A 166 -6.34 40.96 -7.61
C ALA A 166 -5.46 40.00 -8.40
N THR A 167 -4.17 40.29 -8.64
CA THR A 167 -3.26 39.45 -9.45
C THR A 167 -2.14 38.83 -8.61
N TYR A 168 -1.96 37.53 -8.79
CA TYR A 168 -0.85 36.74 -8.28
C TYR A 168 0.13 36.48 -9.41
N VAL A 169 1.40 36.83 -9.20
CA VAL A 169 2.50 36.45 -10.09
C VAL A 169 3.33 35.38 -9.37
N PRO A 170 3.30 34.12 -9.84
CA PRO A 170 4.14 33.08 -9.27
C PRO A 170 5.64 33.44 -9.40
N PRO A 171 6.48 33.10 -8.40
CA PRO A 171 7.92 33.28 -8.52
C PRO A 171 8.50 32.33 -9.59
N GLY A 172 9.28 32.85 -10.53
CA GLY A 172 9.98 32.05 -11.55
C GLY A 172 10.04 32.73 -12.93
N ALA A 173 11.14 32.52 -13.65
CA ALA A 173 11.27 33.04 -15.01
C ALA A 173 10.22 32.39 -15.93
N GLY A 174 9.43 33.21 -16.64
CA GLY A 174 8.36 32.75 -17.52
C GLY A 174 7.01 32.52 -16.84
N ALA A 175 6.88 32.78 -15.53
CA ALA A 175 5.59 32.75 -14.85
C ALA A 175 4.68 33.89 -15.34
N THR A 176 3.42 33.57 -15.62
CA THR A 176 2.41 34.54 -16.07
C THR A 176 1.53 34.98 -14.90
N ALA A 177 1.17 36.27 -14.86
CA ALA A 177 0.20 36.77 -13.90
C ALA A 177 -1.15 36.06 -14.05
N ARG A 178 -1.82 35.77 -12.92
CA ARG A 178 -3.19 35.24 -12.90
C ARG A 178 -3.98 35.84 -11.74
N PRO A 179 -5.32 35.85 -11.77
CA PRO A 179 -6.10 36.34 -10.65
C PRO A 179 -5.83 35.57 -9.35
N VAL A 180 -5.70 36.27 -8.22
CA VAL A 180 -5.52 35.68 -6.88
C VAL A 180 -6.68 34.74 -6.55
N ARG A 181 -7.91 35.10 -6.92
CA ARG A 181 -9.10 34.24 -6.76
C ARG A 181 -8.94 32.90 -7.48
N ASP A 182 -8.39 32.90 -8.69
CA ASP A 182 -8.19 31.67 -9.47
C ASP A 182 -7.07 30.85 -8.85
N LYS A 183 -6.04 31.52 -8.31
CA LYS A 183 -4.95 30.84 -7.59
C LYS A 183 -5.45 30.15 -6.33
N LEU A 184 -6.32 30.81 -5.55
CA LEU A 184 -6.92 30.21 -4.35
C LEU A 184 -7.88 29.07 -4.72
N ALA A 185 -8.56 29.14 -5.87
CA ALA A 185 -9.44 28.08 -6.37
C ALA A 185 -8.70 26.83 -6.89
N ASP A 186 -7.38 26.88 -7.07
CA ASP A 186 -6.59 25.70 -7.48
C ASP A 186 -6.61 24.58 -6.40
N LEU A 187 -6.90 24.93 -5.13
CA LEU A 187 -6.93 24.01 -4.00
C LEU A 187 -8.31 24.09 -3.33
N ALA A 188 -9.11 23.03 -3.42
CA ALA A 188 -10.35 22.93 -2.67
C ALA A 188 -10.09 22.32 -1.29
N SER A 189 -10.36 23.07 -0.23
CA SER A 189 -10.28 22.60 1.16
C SER A 189 -11.68 22.30 1.69
N VAL A 190 -11.82 21.29 2.55
CA VAL A 190 -13.08 21.03 3.27
C VAL A 190 -13.55 22.25 4.09
N LYS A 191 -12.62 23.12 4.52
CA LYS A 191 -12.94 24.37 5.24
C LYS A 191 -13.61 25.42 4.36
N ASP A 192 -13.40 25.37 3.05
CA ASP A 192 -14.08 26.26 2.10
C ASP A 192 -15.58 25.96 2.02
N PHE A 193 -15.99 24.76 2.45
CA PHE A 193 -17.36 24.28 2.51
C PHE A 193 -17.94 24.30 3.95
N GLY A 194 -17.24 24.94 4.89
CA GLY A 194 -17.73 25.14 6.27
C GLY A 194 -17.38 24.03 7.26
N ALA A 195 -16.48 23.10 6.92
CA ALA A 195 -15.99 22.12 7.88
C ALA A 195 -15.18 22.81 8.98
N VAL A 196 -15.45 22.51 10.24
CA VAL A 196 -14.84 23.14 11.41
C VAL A 196 -13.57 22.38 11.83
N GLY A 197 -13.65 21.04 11.94
CA GLY A 197 -12.51 20.21 12.32
C GLY A 197 -12.12 20.30 13.80
N ASP A 198 -13.07 20.56 14.69
CA ASP A 198 -12.86 20.68 16.14
C ASP A 198 -13.16 19.39 16.95
N GLY A 199 -13.65 18.35 16.28
CA GLY A 199 -14.03 17.07 16.86
C GLY A 199 -15.42 17.05 17.51
N LEU A 200 -16.14 18.18 17.51
CA LEU A 200 -17.44 18.35 18.13
C LEU A 200 -18.54 18.59 17.09
N VAL A 201 -18.30 19.51 16.16
CA VAL A 201 -19.25 19.85 15.09
C VAL A 201 -19.33 18.69 14.10
N ASP A 202 -20.55 18.40 13.62
CA ASP A 202 -20.76 17.44 12.55
C ASP A 202 -20.39 18.04 11.19
N ASP A 203 -19.23 17.63 10.68
CA ASP A 203 -18.65 18.11 9.43
C ASP A 203 -19.12 17.33 8.20
N THR A 204 -20.01 16.34 8.37
CA THR A 204 -20.42 15.41 7.30
C THR A 204 -20.87 16.13 6.03
N LEU A 205 -21.76 17.13 6.17
CA LEU A 205 -22.33 17.84 5.03
C LEU A 205 -21.26 18.66 4.29
N ALA A 206 -20.38 19.35 5.03
CA ALA A 206 -19.32 20.16 4.46
C ALA A 206 -18.32 19.29 3.69
N LEU A 207 -17.90 18.16 4.28
CA LEU A 207 -17.02 17.17 3.66
C LEU A 207 -17.63 16.59 2.38
N GLN A 208 -18.89 16.15 2.43
CA GLN A 208 -19.55 15.57 1.26
C GLN A 208 -19.76 16.61 0.15
N THR A 209 -20.10 17.85 0.50
CA THR A 209 -20.26 18.94 -0.47
C THR A 209 -18.95 19.26 -1.18
N ALA A 210 -17.83 19.27 -0.43
CA ALA A 210 -16.50 19.44 -1.01
C ALA A 210 -16.18 18.33 -2.04
N LEU A 211 -16.42 17.07 -1.68
CA LEU A 211 -16.20 15.89 -2.53
C LEU A 211 -17.03 15.91 -3.82
N THR A 212 -18.26 16.42 -3.74
CA THR A 212 -19.11 16.60 -4.92
C THR A 212 -18.62 17.75 -5.81
N SER A 213 -18.14 18.84 -5.20
CA SER A 213 -17.81 20.09 -5.89
C SER A 213 -16.42 20.09 -6.56
N ALA A 214 -15.45 19.37 -6.03
CA ALA A 214 -14.07 19.40 -6.52
C ALA A 214 -13.51 18.00 -6.82
N ARG A 215 -12.58 17.90 -7.78
CA ARG A 215 -11.93 16.62 -8.13
C ARG A 215 -10.95 16.17 -7.05
N ALA A 216 -10.22 17.09 -6.46
CA ALA A 216 -9.29 16.82 -5.36
C ALA A 216 -9.63 17.72 -4.18
N VAL A 217 -9.83 17.12 -3.01
CA VAL A 217 -10.26 17.79 -1.79
C VAL A 217 -9.20 17.60 -0.71
N PHE A 218 -8.71 18.73 -0.19
CA PHE A 218 -7.75 18.80 0.89
C PHE A 218 -8.45 18.82 2.25
N VAL A 219 -7.95 18.01 3.18
CA VAL A 219 -8.35 17.98 4.58
C VAL A 219 -7.22 18.57 5.44
N PRO A 220 -7.30 19.85 5.85
CA PRO A 220 -6.30 20.45 6.73
C PRO A 220 -6.21 19.74 8.09
N PRO A 221 -5.18 19.98 8.91
CA PRO A 221 -5.14 19.52 10.30
C PRO A 221 -6.43 19.86 11.06
N GLY A 222 -6.95 18.88 11.79
CA GLY A 222 -8.20 18.98 12.53
C GLY A 222 -8.83 17.60 12.77
N THR A 223 -9.82 17.55 13.66
CA THR A 223 -10.67 16.38 13.85
C THR A 223 -12.05 16.66 13.29
N TYR A 224 -12.38 16.05 12.15
CA TYR A 224 -13.64 16.25 11.48
C TYR A 224 -14.58 15.13 11.86
N ARG A 225 -15.54 15.44 12.74
CA ARG A 225 -16.52 14.45 13.21
C ARG A 225 -17.58 14.26 12.13
N ILE A 226 -17.87 13.02 11.74
CA ILE A 226 -18.93 12.69 10.79
C ILE A 226 -20.00 11.82 11.46
N ALA A 227 -21.27 12.02 11.14
CA ALA A 227 -22.40 11.22 11.61
C ALA A 227 -22.97 10.28 10.54
N ASN A 228 -22.50 10.37 9.30
CA ASN A 228 -22.89 9.48 8.20
C ASN A 228 -21.71 9.22 7.25
N THR A 229 -21.83 8.18 6.42
CA THR A 229 -20.80 7.75 5.46
C THR A 229 -20.48 8.85 4.43
N LEU A 230 -19.20 9.06 4.18
CA LEU A 230 -18.71 9.87 3.05
C LEU A 230 -18.56 9.00 1.81
N THR A 231 -19.06 9.46 0.67
CA THR A 231 -18.86 8.80 -0.63
C THR A 231 -17.75 9.51 -1.41
N LEU A 232 -16.65 8.79 -1.66
CA LEU A 232 -15.58 9.18 -2.57
C LEU A 232 -15.82 8.51 -3.93
N GLY A 233 -16.50 9.24 -4.83
CA GLY A 233 -16.92 8.71 -6.13
C GLY A 233 -15.81 8.66 -7.19
N HIS A 234 -16.20 8.29 -8.41
CA HIS A 234 -15.30 8.08 -9.55
C HIS A 234 -14.28 9.20 -9.77
N GLY A 235 -13.00 8.83 -9.83
CA GLY A 235 -11.91 9.75 -10.21
C GLY A 235 -11.68 10.90 -9.22
N ARG A 236 -12.17 10.79 -7.98
CA ARG A 236 -12.03 11.83 -6.94
C ARG A 236 -10.85 11.53 -6.01
N THR A 237 -10.24 12.58 -5.50
CA THR A 237 -9.15 12.51 -4.51
C THR A 237 -9.58 13.16 -3.20
N LEU A 238 -9.38 12.47 -2.09
CA LEU A 238 -9.46 13.03 -0.74
C LEU A 238 -8.12 12.82 -0.04
N TYR A 239 -7.49 13.91 0.39
CA TYR A 239 -6.14 13.82 0.96
C TYR A 239 -5.92 14.78 2.13
N GLY A 240 -5.10 14.35 3.08
CA GLY A 240 -4.70 15.16 4.24
C GLY A 240 -3.19 15.31 4.39
N VAL A 241 -2.75 15.72 5.58
CA VAL A 241 -1.32 15.87 5.93
C VAL A 241 -0.83 14.79 6.89
N GLY A 242 -1.42 13.59 6.82
CA GLY A 242 -1.11 12.44 7.66
C GLY A 242 -1.95 12.40 8.93
N GLN A 243 -1.31 12.10 10.07
CA GLN A 243 -2.01 11.84 11.34
C GLN A 243 -2.78 13.02 11.91
N ALA A 244 -2.48 14.25 11.48
CA ALA A 244 -3.16 15.45 11.95
C ALA A 244 -4.50 15.73 11.24
N SER A 245 -4.75 15.09 10.10
CA SER A 245 -6.02 15.20 9.36
C SER A 245 -6.91 14.01 9.72
N VAL A 246 -7.76 14.19 10.73
CA VAL A 246 -8.53 13.10 11.34
C VAL A 246 -9.99 13.15 10.88
N ILE A 247 -10.51 12.08 10.28
CA ILE A 247 -11.95 11.89 10.08
C ILE A 247 -12.44 10.88 11.12
N ARG A 248 -13.34 11.31 12.01
CA ARG A 248 -13.83 10.49 13.13
C ARG A 248 -15.33 10.25 12.98
N GLY A 249 -15.76 9.00 12.95
CA GLY A 249 -17.17 8.67 13.02
C GLY A 249 -17.76 8.99 14.39
N ALA A 250 -19.03 9.39 14.41
CA ALA A 250 -19.79 9.62 15.63
C ALA A 250 -20.03 8.33 16.44
N SER A 251 -19.94 7.18 15.77
CA SER A 251 -20.03 5.83 16.34
C SER A 251 -19.56 4.79 15.32
N ASN A 252 -19.40 3.53 15.75
CA ASN A 252 -19.16 2.39 14.85
C ASN A 252 -20.44 1.89 14.15
N GLY A 253 -21.49 2.72 14.03
CA GLY A 253 -22.78 2.34 13.44
C GLY A 253 -22.81 2.33 11.90
N PHE A 254 -21.82 2.93 11.24
CA PHE A 254 -21.76 3.08 9.78
C PHE A 254 -20.31 3.04 9.28
N ASP A 255 -20.11 2.77 8.00
CA ASP A 255 -18.78 2.81 7.36
C ASP A 255 -18.35 4.26 7.16
N LEU A 256 -17.09 4.62 7.45
CA LEU A 256 -16.66 6.02 7.35
C LEU A 256 -16.62 6.50 5.90
N ILE A 257 -15.93 5.74 5.02
CA ILE A 257 -15.70 6.13 3.63
C ILE A 257 -16.06 4.98 2.69
N HIS A 258 -16.90 5.29 1.70
CA HIS A 258 -17.24 4.40 0.59
C HIS A 258 -16.49 4.83 -0.68
N LEU A 259 -15.89 3.86 -1.36
CA LEU A 259 -15.42 3.98 -2.75
C LEU A 259 -16.29 3.05 -3.61
N PRO A 260 -17.44 3.54 -4.10
CA PRO A 260 -18.45 2.73 -4.79
C PRO A 260 -18.15 2.50 -6.29
N ASP A 261 -17.02 3.01 -6.79
CA ASP A 261 -16.63 3.09 -8.21
C ASP A 261 -15.08 3.13 -8.32
N GLY A 262 -14.53 3.37 -9.50
CA GLY A 262 -13.11 3.32 -9.79
C GLY A 262 -12.36 4.66 -9.80
N TYR A 263 -11.04 4.54 -9.91
CA TYR A 263 -10.08 5.65 -10.12
C TYR A 263 -10.00 6.69 -9.00
N ALA A 264 -10.56 6.42 -7.82
CA ALA A 264 -10.48 7.32 -6.68
C ALA A 264 -9.15 7.18 -5.91
N THR A 265 -8.74 8.24 -5.20
CA THR A 265 -7.54 8.27 -4.37
C THR A 265 -7.87 8.75 -2.96
N LEU A 266 -7.46 7.98 -1.95
CA LEU A 266 -7.59 8.33 -0.54
C LEU A 266 -6.20 8.28 0.10
N SER A 267 -5.71 9.41 0.63
CA SER A 267 -4.34 9.42 1.18
C SER A 267 -4.05 10.39 2.32
N GLY A 268 -3.08 10.04 3.16
CA GLY A 268 -2.56 10.95 4.18
C GLY A 268 -3.61 11.35 5.23
N LEU A 269 -4.42 10.40 5.70
CA LEU A 269 -5.49 10.63 6.65
C LEU A 269 -5.42 9.65 7.82
N ARG A 270 -5.91 10.10 8.97
CA ARG A 270 -6.27 9.24 10.09
C ARG A 270 -7.79 9.08 10.11
N LEU A 271 -8.26 7.85 10.10
CA LEU A 271 -9.68 7.50 10.20
C LEU A 271 -9.94 6.88 11.56
N GLU A 272 -11.02 7.26 12.24
CA GLU A 272 -11.33 6.75 13.58
C GLU A 272 -12.80 6.37 13.71
N GLN A 273 -13.09 5.29 14.44
CA GLN A 273 -14.44 4.92 14.88
C GLN A 273 -15.46 4.72 13.74
N GLY A 274 -15.36 3.61 13.02
CA GLY A 274 -16.34 3.21 12.01
C GLY A 274 -16.66 1.73 12.04
N LYS A 275 -17.79 1.35 11.45
CA LYS A 275 -18.10 -0.06 11.15
C LYS A 275 -17.05 -0.62 10.21
N ALA A 276 -16.90 -0.04 9.03
CA ALA A 276 -15.69 -0.14 8.22
C ALA A 276 -14.94 1.20 8.21
N GLY A 277 -13.61 1.18 8.31
CA GLY A 277 -12.81 2.38 8.08
C GLY A 277 -12.91 2.84 6.63
N VAL A 278 -12.68 1.92 5.69
CA VAL A 278 -12.92 2.16 4.26
C VAL A 278 -13.56 0.93 3.63
N ARG A 279 -14.60 1.15 2.82
CA ARG A 279 -15.26 0.10 2.03
C ARG A 279 -15.13 0.36 0.54
N LEU A 280 -14.62 -0.63 -0.19
CA LEU A 280 -14.49 -0.66 -1.65
C LEU A 280 -15.45 -1.69 -2.21
N PHE A 281 -16.35 -1.28 -3.11
CA PHE A 281 -17.39 -2.15 -3.66
C PHE A 281 -17.98 -1.51 -4.92
N GLY A 282 -18.37 -2.29 -5.93
CA GLY A 282 -18.96 -1.73 -7.14
C GLY A 282 -20.46 -1.50 -6.98
N ARG A 283 -20.85 -0.27 -6.61
CA ARG A 283 -22.26 0.15 -6.51
C ARG A 283 -22.64 1.09 -7.65
N ASP A 284 -21.78 2.08 -7.92
CA ASP A 284 -22.05 3.14 -8.91
C ASP A 284 -21.32 2.84 -10.23
N GLY A 285 -20.26 2.04 -10.18
CA GLY A 285 -19.47 1.56 -11.30
C GLY A 285 -18.50 0.45 -10.85
N PRO A 286 -17.72 -0.16 -11.75
CA PRO A 286 -16.68 -1.10 -11.35
C PRO A 286 -15.71 -0.47 -10.36
N CYS A 287 -15.53 -1.08 -9.19
CA CYS A 287 -14.63 -0.57 -8.17
C CYS A 287 -13.19 -1.00 -8.49
N VAL A 288 -12.56 -0.20 -9.37
CA VAL A 288 -11.30 -0.54 -10.04
C VAL A 288 -10.28 0.57 -9.97
N GLN A 289 -9.00 0.22 -9.88
CA GLN A 289 -7.89 1.18 -9.93
C GLN A 289 -7.99 2.29 -8.86
N ASN A 290 -8.62 2.02 -7.73
CA ASN A 290 -8.58 2.91 -6.58
C ASN A 290 -7.23 2.80 -5.87
N SER A 291 -6.78 3.90 -5.27
CA SER A 291 -5.54 3.96 -4.50
C SER A 291 -5.79 4.43 -3.07
N LEU A 292 -5.42 3.61 -2.09
CA LEU A 292 -5.42 3.97 -0.67
C LEU A 292 -3.97 3.97 -0.17
N THR A 293 -3.45 5.14 0.24
CA THR A 293 -2.05 5.23 0.70
C THR A 293 -1.86 6.07 1.94
N ASP A 294 -0.88 5.73 2.78
CA ASP A 294 -0.47 6.57 3.91
C ASP A 294 -1.62 6.85 4.89
N LEU A 295 -2.41 5.81 5.17
CA LEU A 295 -3.58 5.88 6.05
C LEU A 295 -3.29 5.23 7.41
N THR A 296 -3.87 5.78 8.46
CA THR A 296 -4.06 5.04 9.72
C THR A 296 -5.54 4.95 10.04
N ILE A 297 -6.00 3.77 10.42
CA ILE A 297 -7.41 3.48 10.70
C ILE A 297 -7.48 2.95 12.12
N TRP A 298 -8.13 3.68 13.02
CA TRP A 298 -8.12 3.41 14.45
C TRP A 298 -9.50 3.03 14.97
N GLU A 299 -9.52 1.96 15.76
CA GLU A 299 -10.72 1.46 16.45
C GLU A 299 -11.94 1.18 15.55
N PRO A 300 -11.76 0.65 14.32
CA PRO A 300 -12.91 0.23 13.52
C PRO A 300 -13.45 -1.13 13.99
N GLU A 301 -14.65 -1.52 13.57
CA GLU A 301 -15.01 -2.96 13.59
C GLU A 301 -14.20 -3.71 12.52
N VAL A 302 -14.16 -3.16 11.31
CA VAL A 302 -13.38 -3.64 10.16
C VAL A 302 -12.49 -2.51 9.62
N GLY A 303 -11.18 -2.72 9.49
CA GLY A 303 -10.30 -1.67 8.95
C GLY A 303 -10.58 -1.35 7.48
N LEU A 304 -10.23 -2.30 6.61
CA LEU A 304 -10.45 -2.23 5.16
C LEU A 304 -11.40 -3.34 4.72
N LEU A 305 -12.50 -2.98 4.08
CA LEU A 305 -13.50 -3.91 3.56
C LEU A 305 -13.54 -3.84 2.03
N PHE A 306 -13.25 -4.95 1.38
CA PHE A 306 -13.41 -5.16 -0.05
C PHE A 306 -14.59 -6.10 -0.25
N ASP A 307 -15.62 -5.62 -0.94
CA ASP A 307 -16.86 -6.36 -1.10
C ASP A 307 -17.20 -6.51 -2.59
N GLY A 308 -17.37 -7.76 -3.01
CA GLY A 308 -17.88 -8.12 -4.33
C GLY A 308 -19.32 -7.65 -4.60
N TYR A 309 -20.05 -7.35 -3.53
CA TYR A 309 -21.38 -6.76 -3.54
C TYR A 309 -22.39 -7.56 -4.38
N ILE A 310 -23.32 -6.89 -5.05
CA ILE A 310 -24.53 -7.52 -5.61
C ILE A 310 -24.51 -7.72 -7.12
N ASP A 311 -23.76 -6.92 -7.88
CA ASP A 311 -23.78 -6.94 -9.36
C ASP A 311 -22.47 -7.50 -9.93
N PRO A 312 -22.50 -8.61 -10.69
CA PRO A 312 -21.29 -9.19 -11.28
C PRO A 312 -20.63 -8.30 -12.33
N ASN A 313 -21.33 -7.30 -12.87
CA ASN A 313 -20.76 -6.34 -13.83
C ASN A 313 -20.01 -5.19 -13.15
N LEU A 314 -20.15 -5.05 -11.82
CA LEU A 314 -19.48 -4.02 -11.02
C LEU A 314 -18.50 -4.67 -10.03
N PRO A 315 -17.46 -5.37 -10.50
CA PRO A 315 -16.52 -6.06 -9.63
C PRO A 315 -15.70 -5.09 -8.78
N CYS A 316 -15.24 -5.58 -7.62
CA CYS A 316 -14.24 -4.91 -6.79
C CYS A 316 -12.86 -5.50 -7.05
N TYR A 317 -12.11 -4.92 -7.98
CA TYR A 317 -10.87 -5.54 -8.46
C TYR A 317 -9.77 -4.56 -8.84
N TRP A 318 -8.54 -5.03 -8.84
CA TRP A 318 -7.38 -4.25 -9.30
C TRP A 318 -7.21 -2.90 -8.57
N ASN A 319 -7.47 -2.89 -7.26
CA ASN A 319 -7.21 -1.73 -6.40
C ASN A 319 -5.83 -1.86 -5.73
N ASN A 320 -5.23 -0.72 -5.36
CA ASN A 320 -3.89 -0.65 -4.80
C ASN A 320 -3.88 -0.01 -3.40
N ILE A 321 -3.30 -0.72 -2.44
CA ILE A 321 -3.28 -0.35 -1.03
C ILE A 321 -1.84 -0.40 -0.57
N ALA A 322 -1.31 0.73 -0.11
CA ALA A 322 0.10 0.84 0.28
C ALA A 322 0.30 1.66 1.55
N ARG A 323 1.14 1.17 2.48
CA ARG A 323 1.51 1.91 3.71
C ARG A 323 0.29 2.29 4.54
N VAL A 324 -0.54 1.30 4.87
CA VAL A 324 -1.76 1.47 5.68
C VAL A 324 -1.62 0.74 7.00
N LEU A 325 -1.90 1.41 8.11
CA LEU A 325 -2.00 0.80 9.44
C LEU A 325 -3.46 0.73 9.86
N VAL A 326 -3.95 -0.46 10.17
CA VAL A 326 -5.20 -0.69 10.89
C VAL A 326 -4.87 -0.99 12.35
N ALA A 327 -5.22 -0.08 13.25
CA ALA A 327 -4.94 -0.16 14.67
C ALA A 327 -6.22 -0.47 15.46
N ARG A 328 -6.13 -1.45 16.36
CA ARG A 328 -7.20 -1.86 17.28
C ARG A 328 -8.55 -2.20 16.60
N PRO A 329 -8.58 -2.95 15.48
CA PRO A 329 -9.87 -3.39 14.93
C PRO A 329 -10.56 -4.33 15.92
N SER A 330 -11.88 -4.23 16.11
CA SER A 330 -12.59 -5.13 17.02
C SER A 330 -13.00 -6.46 16.38
N ARG A 331 -13.00 -6.56 15.04
CA ARG A 331 -13.31 -7.79 14.31
C ARG A 331 -12.23 -8.13 13.28
N HIS A 332 -12.16 -7.43 12.15
CA HIS A 332 -11.20 -7.75 11.07
C HIS A 332 -10.29 -6.56 10.75
N GLY A 333 -9.00 -6.82 10.47
CA GLY A 333 -8.12 -5.77 9.96
C GLY A 333 -8.41 -5.44 8.50
N VAL A 334 -8.20 -6.43 7.63
CA VAL A 334 -8.52 -6.39 6.20
C VAL A 334 -9.45 -7.55 5.89
N TRP A 335 -10.55 -7.28 5.20
CA TRP A 335 -11.56 -8.28 4.88
C TRP A 335 -11.98 -8.19 3.41
N LEU A 336 -11.81 -9.29 2.68
CA LEU A 336 -12.31 -9.48 1.32
C LEU A 336 -13.49 -10.46 1.38
N THR A 337 -14.67 -10.01 0.97
CA THR A 337 -15.90 -10.79 1.01
C THR A 337 -16.78 -10.49 -0.20
N ARG A 338 -17.94 -11.15 -0.27
CA ARG A 338 -18.98 -10.85 -1.24
C ARG A 338 -20.33 -11.00 -0.56
N THR A 339 -21.00 -9.87 -0.35
CA THR A 339 -22.30 -9.81 0.34
C THR A 339 -23.50 -10.22 -0.52
N GLY A 340 -23.38 -10.19 -1.85
CA GLY A 340 -24.46 -10.53 -2.78
C GLY A 340 -24.03 -11.41 -3.94
N ALA A 341 -24.68 -11.24 -5.09
CA ALA A 341 -24.45 -12.05 -6.30
C ALA A 341 -23.31 -11.54 -7.19
N GLY A 342 -22.54 -10.53 -6.73
CA GLY A 342 -21.44 -9.96 -7.49
C GLY A 342 -20.25 -10.91 -7.68
N ASP A 343 -19.21 -10.42 -8.36
CA ASP A 343 -17.96 -11.14 -8.44
C ASP A 343 -17.17 -11.00 -7.13
N THR A 344 -16.40 -12.01 -6.74
CA THR A 344 -15.55 -11.90 -5.55
C THR A 344 -14.45 -10.85 -5.75
N PRO A 345 -14.01 -10.15 -4.69
CA PRO A 345 -12.88 -9.24 -4.79
C PRO A 345 -11.66 -9.93 -5.39
N ASN A 346 -11.10 -9.36 -6.44
CA ASN A 346 -10.03 -10.01 -7.19
C ASN A 346 -8.93 -9.05 -7.64
N ALA A 347 -7.75 -9.58 -7.99
CA ALA A 347 -6.62 -8.78 -8.47
C ALA A 347 -6.21 -7.57 -7.59
N ASN A 348 -6.61 -7.50 -6.32
CA ASN A 348 -6.24 -6.40 -5.43
C ASN A 348 -4.79 -6.56 -4.96
N ARG A 349 -4.12 -5.43 -4.69
CA ARG A 349 -2.70 -5.37 -4.31
C ARG A 349 -2.55 -4.68 -2.97
N PHE A 350 -1.94 -5.40 -2.03
CA PHE A 350 -1.63 -4.90 -0.69
C PHE A 350 -0.13 -4.92 -0.49
N HIS A 351 0.44 -3.77 -0.12
CA HIS A 351 1.86 -3.62 0.14
C HIS A 351 2.10 -2.82 1.42
N ALA A 352 2.93 -3.33 2.34
CA ALA A 352 3.22 -2.65 3.60
C ALA A 352 1.93 -2.27 4.38
N VAL A 353 0.95 -3.19 4.39
CA VAL A 353 -0.28 -3.04 5.17
C VAL A 353 -0.09 -3.76 6.50
N ARG A 354 -0.32 -3.05 7.60
CA ARG A 354 -0.16 -3.56 8.95
C ARG A 354 -1.49 -3.56 9.69
N VAL A 355 -1.80 -4.66 10.35
CA VAL A 355 -2.91 -4.79 11.28
C VAL A 355 -2.33 -5.03 12.66
N TYR A 356 -2.59 -4.11 13.59
CA TYR A 356 -2.03 -4.17 14.93
C TYR A 356 -3.13 -4.00 15.98
N SER A 357 -3.41 -5.05 16.74
CA SER A 357 -4.41 -4.98 17.81
C SER A 357 -4.00 -4.06 18.95
N LEU A 358 -2.69 -3.82 19.16
CA LEU A 358 -2.14 -3.10 20.32
C LEU A 358 -2.69 -3.65 21.64
N SER A 359 -2.81 -4.97 21.73
CA SER A 359 -3.41 -5.67 22.87
C SER A 359 -4.87 -5.31 23.15
N ALA A 360 -5.59 -4.70 22.20
CA ALA A 360 -7.03 -4.52 22.30
C ALA A 360 -7.76 -5.80 21.89
N PRO A 361 -8.84 -6.19 22.58
CA PRO A 361 -9.63 -7.36 22.21
C PRO A 361 -10.19 -7.28 20.79
N MET A 362 -10.08 -8.39 20.06
CA MET A 362 -10.69 -8.56 18.74
C MET A 362 -11.15 -10.01 18.53
N SER A 363 -12.22 -10.20 17.77
CA SER A 363 -12.84 -11.52 17.57
C SER A 363 -12.58 -12.19 16.22
N GLY A 364 -12.01 -11.47 15.24
CA GLY A 364 -11.77 -11.99 13.90
C GLY A 364 -10.28 -12.09 13.56
N CYS A 365 -9.97 -11.97 12.28
CA CYS A 365 -8.62 -12.12 11.73
C CYS A 365 -7.92 -10.78 11.46
N GLY A 366 -6.59 -10.83 11.39
CA GLY A 366 -5.79 -9.71 10.88
C GLY A 366 -6.13 -9.44 9.41
N PHE A 367 -5.91 -10.45 8.57
CA PHE A 367 -6.33 -10.47 7.17
C PHE A 367 -7.28 -11.63 6.94
N PHE A 368 -8.42 -11.38 6.32
CA PHE A 368 -9.37 -12.42 5.96
C PHE A 368 -9.78 -12.29 4.50
N VAL A 369 -9.30 -13.21 3.67
CA VAL A 369 -9.82 -13.41 2.31
C VAL A 369 -10.93 -14.43 2.41
N GLU A 370 -12.12 -14.02 2.85
CA GLU A 370 -13.26 -14.93 3.04
C GLU A 370 -13.74 -15.48 1.69
N GLN A 371 -13.92 -14.56 0.74
CA GLN A 371 -14.23 -14.87 -0.65
C GLN A 371 -13.37 -13.92 -1.51
N GLY A 372 -12.51 -14.46 -2.35
CA GLY A 372 -11.59 -13.63 -3.14
C GLY A 372 -10.79 -14.39 -4.17
N ARG A 373 -11.39 -14.63 -5.34
CA ARG A 373 -10.76 -15.38 -6.44
C ARG A 373 -9.78 -14.50 -7.23
N PHE A 374 -9.02 -15.12 -8.12
CA PHE A 374 -8.18 -14.50 -9.15
C PHE A 374 -7.16 -13.46 -8.63
N ASN A 375 -6.10 -13.97 -7.98
CA ASN A 375 -4.82 -13.25 -7.84
C ASN A 375 -4.85 -12.01 -6.94
N ASN A 376 -5.49 -12.09 -5.76
CA ASN A 376 -5.23 -11.11 -4.70
C ASN A 376 -3.81 -11.34 -4.15
N ALA A 377 -3.05 -10.27 -3.93
CA ALA A 377 -1.65 -10.37 -3.54
C ALA A 377 -1.27 -9.43 -2.39
N PHE A 378 -0.50 -9.97 -1.45
CA PHE A 378 -0.10 -9.34 -0.20
C PHE A 378 1.42 -9.42 -0.06
N PHE A 379 2.08 -8.26 -0.06
CA PHE A 379 3.54 -8.12 0.01
C PHE A 379 3.95 -7.30 1.22
N ASP A 380 4.86 -7.84 2.03
CA ASP A 380 5.42 -7.15 3.19
C ASP A 380 4.32 -6.67 4.16
N CYS A 381 3.26 -7.47 4.29
CA CYS A 381 2.13 -7.21 5.18
C CYS A 381 2.39 -7.81 6.57
N GLU A 382 1.77 -7.22 7.60
CA GLU A 382 1.97 -7.61 8.99
C GLU A 382 0.65 -7.73 9.74
N ALA A 383 0.49 -8.77 10.55
CA ALA A 383 -0.55 -8.89 11.56
C ALA A 383 0.08 -9.18 12.94
N ASN A 384 -0.12 -8.27 13.89
CA ASN A 384 0.21 -8.45 15.30
C ASN A 384 -1.09 -8.36 16.13
N LEU A 385 -1.57 -9.50 16.63
CA LEU A 385 -2.96 -9.65 17.07
C LEU A 385 -3.12 -10.01 18.55
N TRP A 386 -4.32 -9.73 19.05
CA TRP A 386 -4.80 -10.12 20.38
C TRP A 386 -4.80 -11.66 20.53
N PRO A 387 -4.52 -12.22 21.73
CA PRO A 387 -4.35 -13.67 21.89
C PRO A 387 -5.58 -14.52 21.52
N GLU A 388 -6.77 -13.97 21.68
CA GLU A 388 -8.05 -14.63 21.36
C GLU A 388 -8.60 -14.27 19.97
N ALA A 389 -7.80 -13.63 19.10
CA ALA A 389 -8.16 -13.46 17.70
C ALA A 389 -8.21 -14.80 16.96
N GLU A 390 -8.84 -14.83 15.77
CA GLU A 390 -9.08 -16.09 15.05
C GLU A 390 -7.84 -16.59 14.29
N ALA A 391 -7.18 -15.73 13.51
CA ALA A 391 -5.96 -16.03 12.77
C ALA A 391 -5.23 -14.74 12.37
N CYS A 392 -3.90 -14.79 12.21
CA CYS A 392 -3.16 -13.65 11.67
C CYS A 392 -3.54 -13.38 10.20
N PHE A 393 -3.60 -14.44 9.39
CA PHE A 393 -4.13 -14.44 8.04
C PHE A 393 -5.04 -15.66 7.85
N ARG A 394 -6.23 -15.47 7.28
CA ARG A 394 -7.13 -16.57 6.89
C ARG A 394 -7.53 -16.48 5.43
N VAL A 395 -7.50 -17.62 4.74
CA VAL A 395 -7.98 -17.81 3.38
C VAL A 395 -9.20 -18.73 3.42
N GLY A 396 -10.36 -18.19 3.05
CA GLY A 396 -11.66 -18.86 3.12
C GLY A 396 -11.92 -19.79 1.95
N ALA A 397 -12.98 -20.59 2.07
CA ALA A 397 -13.34 -21.68 1.18
C ALA A 397 -13.61 -21.27 -0.29
N VAL A 398 -14.01 -20.02 -0.54
CA VAL A 398 -14.34 -19.52 -1.89
C VAL A 398 -13.21 -18.61 -2.38
N THR A 399 -12.00 -19.16 -2.39
CA THR A 399 -10.77 -18.43 -2.72
C THR A 399 -9.89 -19.27 -3.63
N ASP A 400 -9.35 -18.66 -4.68
CA ASP A 400 -8.29 -19.24 -5.48
C ASP A 400 -7.18 -18.23 -5.78
N LYS A 401 -5.96 -18.73 -5.96
CA LYS A 401 -4.78 -17.94 -6.37
C LYS A 401 -4.49 -16.75 -5.46
N THR A 402 -4.43 -16.94 -4.15
CA THR A 402 -3.95 -15.88 -3.24
C THR A 402 -2.43 -15.94 -3.12
N LEU A 403 -1.74 -14.82 -3.33
CA LEU A 403 -0.29 -14.71 -3.18
C LEU A 403 0.08 -13.96 -1.91
N ILE A 404 0.90 -14.57 -1.06
CA ILE A 404 1.34 -14.03 0.22
C ILE A 404 2.87 -14.08 0.25
N VAL A 405 3.52 -12.92 0.35
CA VAL A 405 4.98 -12.79 0.32
C VAL A 405 5.47 -11.92 1.47
N ASN A 406 6.49 -12.38 2.19
CA ASN A 406 7.09 -11.68 3.33
C ASN A 406 6.06 -11.31 4.41
N PHE A 407 5.09 -12.19 4.68
CA PHE A 407 4.08 -11.90 5.69
C PHE A 407 4.65 -12.09 7.10
N TYR A 408 4.41 -11.10 7.96
CA TYR A 408 4.77 -11.16 9.37
C TYR A 408 3.52 -11.45 10.21
N ALA A 409 3.49 -12.60 10.87
CA ALA A 409 2.44 -13.00 11.78
C ALA A 409 2.96 -13.07 13.21
N GLU A 410 2.30 -12.39 14.15
CA GLU A 410 2.66 -12.41 15.56
C GLU A 410 1.43 -12.35 16.46
N SER A 411 1.46 -13.13 17.53
CA SER A 411 0.56 -12.95 18.67
C SER A 411 1.12 -13.66 19.89
N LEU A 412 0.72 -13.21 21.07
CA LEU A 412 0.96 -13.96 22.31
C LEU A 412 0.04 -15.19 22.45
N GLY A 413 -1.04 -15.27 21.65
CA GLY A 413 -1.97 -16.40 21.64
C GLY A 413 -1.54 -17.56 20.75
N ALA A 414 -2.26 -18.67 20.85
CA ALA A 414 -2.04 -19.90 20.07
C ALA A 414 -2.87 -19.96 18.77
N LEU A 415 -3.25 -18.82 18.21
CA LEU A 415 -3.95 -18.75 16.93
C LEU A 415 -3.02 -19.10 15.75
N PRO A 416 -3.58 -19.62 14.64
CA PRO A 416 -2.82 -19.86 13.41
C PRO A 416 -2.19 -18.57 12.87
N ASN A 417 -0.95 -18.68 12.42
CA ASN A 417 -0.27 -17.60 11.70
C ASN A 417 -0.88 -17.44 10.29
N LEU A 418 -1.12 -18.56 9.61
CA LEU A 418 -1.93 -18.64 8.40
C LEU A 418 -2.91 -19.81 8.51
N GLN A 419 -4.18 -19.58 8.21
CA GLN A 419 -5.19 -20.64 8.09
C GLN A 419 -5.71 -20.73 6.66
N LEU A 420 -5.73 -21.94 6.11
CA LEU A 420 -6.29 -22.24 4.80
C LEU A 420 -7.54 -23.10 4.98
N ASP A 421 -8.71 -22.60 4.64
CA ASP A 421 -9.96 -23.33 4.81
C ASP A 421 -10.18 -24.36 3.70
N ALA A 422 -10.98 -25.39 4.01
CA ALA A 422 -11.42 -26.39 3.04
C ALA A 422 -12.13 -25.71 1.86
N GLY A 423 -11.67 -25.99 0.64
CA GLY A 423 -12.16 -25.37 -0.60
C GLY A 423 -11.25 -24.26 -1.14
N SER A 424 -10.36 -23.67 -0.32
CA SER A 424 -9.33 -22.77 -0.83
C SER A 424 -8.32 -23.53 -1.70
N VAL A 425 -7.90 -22.93 -2.82
CA VAL A 425 -6.96 -23.57 -3.76
C VAL A 425 -5.91 -22.60 -4.29
N GLU A 426 -4.75 -23.15 -4.68
CA GLU A 426 -3.67 -22.41 -5.35
C GLU A 426 -3.14 -21.21 -4.55
N THR A 427 -3.21 -21.25 -3.22
CA THR A 427 -2.54 -20.24 -2.37
C THR A 427 -1.03 -20.43 -2.46
N ALA A 428 -0.30 -19.35 -2.69
CA ALA A 428 1.16 -19.34 -2.71
C ALA A 428 1.70 -18.51 -1.55
N VAL A 429 2.53 -19.11 -0.71
CA VAL A 429 3.14 -18.49 0.47
C VAL A 429 4.64 -18.50 0.31
N VAL A 430 5.27 -17.33 0.42
CA VAL A 430 6.73 -17.19 0.35
C VAL A 430 7.21 -16.35 1.52
N ASN A 431 8.16 -16.90 2.29
CA ASN A 431 8.79 -16.20 3.41
C ASN A 431 7.77 -15.73 4.48
N LEU A 432 7.05 -16.68 5.10
CA LEU A 432 6.17 -16.40 6.24
C LEU A 432 7.00 -16.40 7.53
N PHE A 433 7.04 -15.24 8.20
CA PHE A 433 7.51 -15.15 9.59
C PHE A 433 6.35 -15.48 10.53
N SER A 434 6.51 -16.56 11.30
CA SER A 434 5.46 -17.14 12.14
C SER A 434 5.88 -17.05 13.61
N ALA A 435 5.38 -16.06 14.33
CA ALA A 435 5.68 -15.79 15.74
C ALA A 435 4.45 -15.88 16.67
N ALA A 436 3.28 -16.30 16.19
CA ALA A 436 2.21 -16.75 17.07
C ALA A 436 2.44 -18.21 17.53
N ALA A 437 1.98 -18.56 18.73
CA ALA A 437 2.19 -19.89 19.32
C ALA A 437 1.39 -21.02 18.64
N GLY A 438 0.46 -20.69 17.73
CA GLY A 438 -0.26 -21.65 16.90
C GLY A 438 0.59 -22.17 15.73
N PRO A 439 0.03 -23.03 14.87
CA PRO A 439 0.73 -23.53 13.69
C PRO A 439 1.13 -22.37 12.76
N ALA A 440 2.28 -22.51 12.06
CA ALA A 440 2.63 -21.55 11.01
C ALA A 440 1.59 -21.57 9.89
N ILE A 441 1.20 -22.77 9.45
CA ILE A 441 0.10 -22.96 8.49
C ILE A 441 -0.85 -24.02 9.04
N LEU A 442 -2.08 -23.63 9.37
CA LEU A 442 -3.19 -24.55 9.62
C LEU A 442 -3.86 -24.89 8.28
N ASP A 443 -3.48 -26.02 7.71
CA ASP A 443 -4.04 -26.49 6.44
C ASP A 443 -5.32 -27.31 6.64
N ARG A 444 -6.45 -26.77 6.16
CA ARG A 444 -7.71 -27.50 5.97
C ARG A 444 -8.08 -27.61 4.48
N SER A 445 -7.27 -27.07 3.58
CA SER A 445 -7.47 -27.10 2.12
C SER A 445 -7.23 -28.48 1.50
N GLY A 446 -6.60 -29.40 2.25
CA GLY A 446 -6.19 -30.71 1.74
C GLY A 446 -4.90 -30.63 0.91
N GLY A 447 -3.99 -29.73 1.27
CA GLY A 447 -2.71 -29.56 0.60
C GLY A 447 -2.78 -28.76 -0.70
N GLN A 448 -3.82 -27.97 -0.93
CA GLN A 448 -4.05 -27.18 -2.14
C GLN A 448 -3.33 -25.82 -2.10
N TYR A 449 -2.07 -25.82 -1.67
CA TYR A 449 -1.22 -24.63 -1.58
C TYR A 449 0.24 -24.96 -1.83
N THR A 450 1.02 -23.94 -2.16
CA THR A 450 2.47 -23.97 -2.22
C THR A 450 3.03 -23.04 -1.14
N ALA A 451 4.04 -23.49 -0.41
CA ALA A 451 4.73 -22.74 0.62
C ALA A 451 6.24 -22.87 0.46
N VAL A 452 6.97 -21.76 0.58
CA VAL A 452 8.43 -21.72 0.54
C VAL A 452 8.92 -20.84 1.68
N ASN A 453 9.80 -21.37 2.52
CA ASN A 453 10.28 -20.71 3.73
C ASN A 453 9.14 -20.17 4.62
N ALA A 454 8.17 -21.02 4.97
CA ALA A 454 6.92 -20.60 5.59
C ALA A 454 6.72 -21.03 7.06
N GLY A 455 7.80 -21.04 7.85
CA GLY A 455 7.73 -21.34 9.29
C GLY A 455 7.66 -22.84 9.64
N TYR A 456 7.19 -23.17 10.85
CA TYR A 456 7.09 -24.54 11.37
C TYR A 456 5.62 -24.94 11.62
N PRO A 457 5.19 -26.19 11.33
CA PRO A 457 6.00 -27.32 10.88
C PRO A 457 6.28 -27.34 9.38
N GLU A 458 5.40 -26.75 8.57
CA GLU A 458 5.47 -26.83 7.11
C GLU A 458 6.34 -25.71 6.53
N LYS A 459 7.68 -25.88 6.61
CA LYS A 459 8.61 -24.86 6.10
C LYS A 459 8.57 -24.74 4.58
N ASN A 460 8.43 -25.87 3.89
CA ASN A 460 8.32 -25.89 2.44
C ASN A 460 7.31 -26.96 2.03
N ARG A 461 6.36 -26.57 1.19
CA ARG A 461 5.43 -27.47 0.51
C ARG A 461 5.37 -27.06 -0.95
N LEU A 462 5.83 -27.92 -1.85
CA LEU A 462 5.72 -27.67 -3.28
C LEU A 462 4.63 -28.57 -3.85
N GLN A 463 3.66 -27.98 -4.54
CA GLN A 463 2.77 -28.78 -5.38
C GLN A 463 3.56 -29.38 -6.55
N ARG A 464 2.96 -30.39 -7.21
CA ARG A 464 3.57 -31.06 -8.36
C ARG A 464 4.03 -30.03 -9.39
N SER A 465 5.34 -29.95 -9.58
CA SER A 465 5.98 -28.99 -10.46
C SER A 465 6.69 -29.72 -11.59
N ARG A 466 6.70 -29.12 -12.80
CA ARG A 466 7.56 -29.58 -13.90
C ARG A 466 8.79 -28.70 -13.94
N VAL A 467 9.95 -29.33 -13.87
CA VAL A 467 11.24 -28.65 -13.95
C VAL A 467 11.92 -29.11 -15.24
N THR A 468 12.23 -28.18 -16.13
CA THR A 468 12.93 -28.48 -17.40
C THR A 468 14.42 -28.74 -17.17
N GLU A 469 15.01 -28.07 -16.19
CA GLU A 469 16.41 -28.19 -15.81
C GLU A 469 16.57 -27.90 -14.32
N LEU A 470 17.30 -28.75 -13.60
CA LEU A 470 17.64 -28.59 -12.20
C LEU A 470 19.12 -28.89 -12.00
N VAL A 471 19.90 -27.91 -11.55
CA VAL A 471 21.29 -28.11 -11.13
C VAL A 471 21.30 -28.20 -9.60
N VAL A 472 21.71 -29.35 -9.07
CA VAL A 472 21.85 -29.57 -7.63
C VAL A 472 23.33 -29.75 -7.33
N GLU A 473 23.93 -28.81 -6.59
CA GLU A 473 25.36 -28.90 -6.22
C GLU A 473 25.63 -30.07 -5.28
N ALA A 474 24.72 -30.32 -4.33
CA ALA A 474 24.78 -31.44 -3.41
C ALA A 474 23.36 -31.95 -3.10
N LEU A 475 23.11 -33.22 -3.39
CA LEU A 475 21.85 -33.89 -3.07
C LEU A 475 22.06 -34.77 -1.83
N ARG A 476 21.31 -34.49 -0.76
CA ARG A 476 21.27 -35.33 0.44
C ARG A 476 19.98 -36.15 0.40
N TYR A 477 20.11 -37.44 0.64
CA TYR A 477 19.00 -38.37 0.67
C TYR A 477 18.57 -38.60 2.11
N ASP A 478 17.27 -38.54 2.38
CA ASP A 478 16.77 -38.95 3.68
C ASP A 478 17.00 -40.46 3.86
N THR A 479 17.48 -40.82 5.04
CA THR A 479 18.05 -42.15 5.33
C THR A 479 17.50 -42.71 6.64
N GLU A 480 16.90 -43.90 6.57
CA GLU A 480 16.38 -44.61 7.73
C GLU A 480 17.25 -45.82 8.08
N TYR A 481 17.49 -46.06 9.37
CA TYR A 481 18.12 -47.29 9.86
C TYR A 481 17.04 -48.26 10.36
N VAL A 482 16.97 -49.45 9.78
CA VAL A 482 15.94 -50.45 10.07
C VAL A 482 16.59 -51.67 10.74
N GLU A 483 16.32 -51.88 12.03
CA GLU A 483 16.77 -53.06 12.78
C GLU A 483 15.69 -53.51 13.79
N PRO A 484 14.75 -54.38 13.37
CA PRO A 484 13.77 -54.94 14.29
C PRO A 484 14.43 -55.84 15.34
N ALA A 485 14.10 -55.64 16.62
CA ALA A 485 14.74 -56.35 17.74
C ALA A 485 14.64 -57.89 17.65
N THR A 486 13.60 -58.42 17.01
CA THR A 486 13.36 -59.87 16.84
C THR A 486 13.11 -60.28 15.38
N GLY A 487 13.50 -59.44 14.41
CA GLY A 487 13.09 -59.60 13.01
C GLY A 487 11.60 -59.27 12.79
N GLY A 488 11.05 -59.70 11.65
CA GLY A 488 9.65 -59.52 11.26
C GLY A 488 9.48 -58.71 9.97
N VAL A 489 8.23 -58.32 9.70
CA VAL A 489 7.87 -57.50 8.54
C VAL A 489 7.98 -56.02 8.90
N VAL A 490 8.70 -55.26 8.08
CA VAL A 490 8.78 -53.80 8.16
C VAL A 490 8.15 -53.24 6.88
N ALA A 491 6.97 -52.63 7.00
CA ALA A 491 6.36 -51.93 5.90
C ALA A 491 7.10 -50.61 5.66
N LEU A 492 7.58 -50.38 4.43
CA LEU A 492 8.25 -49.15 4.07
C LEU A 492 7.19 -48.12 3.65
N ASP A 493 7.13 -46.99 4.35
CA ASP A 493 6.21 -45.88 4.06
C ASP A 493 6.73 -44.93 2.97
N LEU A 494 7.96 -45.15 2.52
CA LEU A 494 8.69 -44.35 1.52
C LEU A 494 8.94 -42.89 1.93
N THR A 495 8.91 -42.57 3.22
CA THR A 495 9.35 -41.26 3.72
C THR A 495 10.86 -41.06 3.56
N SER A 496 11.62 -42.15 3.57
CA SER A 496 13.05 -42.17 3.28
C SER A 496 13.35 -42.74 1.89
N SER A 497 14.36 -42.17 1.22
CA SER A 497 14.86 -42.66 -0.06
C SER A 497 15.95 -43.72 0.06
N VAL A 498 16.57 -43.82 1.25
CA VAL A 498 17.62 -44.80 1.55
C VAL A 498 17.28 -45.53 2.85
N TYR A 499 17.31 -46.85 2.81
CA TYR A 499 17.12 -47.71 3.99
C TYR A 499 18.39 -48.51 4.25
N LEU A 500 18.99 -48.30 5.42
CA LEU A 500 20.09 -49.09 5.94
C LEU A 500 19.51 -50.18 6.85
N ALA A 501 19.38 -51.38 6.33
CA ALA A 501 18.63 -52.45 6.98
C ALA A 501 19.53 -53.55 7.57
N SER A 502 19.17 -54.03 8.75
CA SER A 502 19.86 -55.06 9.51
C SER A 502 18.91 -56.19 9.88
N ALA A 503 19.30 -57.42 9.57
CA ALA A 503 18.64 -58.65 10.02
C ALA A 503 19.35 -59.27 11.24
N TYR A 504 20.02 -58.46 12.08
CA TYR A 504 20.76 -58.98 13.23
C TYR A 504 19.84 -59.65 14.27
N GLY A 505 18.71 -59.02 14.61
CA GLY A 505 17.75 -59.51 15.61
C GLY A 505 16.87 -60.69 15.16
N GLY A 506 16.83 -61.00 13.87
CA GLY A 506 16.01 -62.06 13.28
C GLY A 506 15.81 -61.88 11.78
N ALA A 507 15.07 -62.79 11.14
CA ALA A 507 14.68 -62.68 9.72
C ALA A 507 13.87 -61.39 9.48
N VAL A 508 14.20 -60.58 8.47
CA VAL A 508 13.52 -59.32 8.16
C VAL A 508 12.93 -59.34 6.75
N GLU A 509 11.64 -58.99 6.65
CA GLU A 509 10.95 -58.72 5.38
C GLU A 509 10.69 -57.21 5.26
N LEU A 510 11.41 -56.54 4.38
CA LEU A 510 11.16 -55.15 4.01
C LEU A 510 10.07 -55.11 2.94
N ARG A 511 8.87 -54.68 3.30
CA ARG A 511 7.69 -54.73 2.44
C ARG A 511 7.40 -53.37 1.81
N LEU A 512 7.56 -53.27 0.50
CA LEU A 512 7.18 -52.11 -0.29
C LEU A 512 5.65 -51.95 -0.34
N PRO A 513 5.14 -50.72 -0.52
CA PRO A 513 3.72 -50.50 -0.84
C PRO A 513 3.43 -51.02 -2.26
N LYS A 514 2.15 -51.09 -2.62
CA LYS A 514 1.74 -51.42 -3.99
C LYS A 514 2.37 -50.44 -4.97
N ALA A 515 2.86 -50.91 -6.11
CA ALA A 515 3.52 -50.06 -7.09
C ALA A 515 2.68 -48.84 -7.51
N VAL A 516 1.35 -49.00 -7.65
CA VAL A 516 0.42 -47.92 -8.02
C VAL A 516 0.43 -46.74 -7.04
N ASP A 517 0.64 -47.02 -5.74
CA ASP A 517 0.66 -46.02 -4.68
C ASP A 517 2.03 -45.33 -4.57
N ALA A 518 3.04 -45.82 -5.31
CA ALA A 518 4.43 -45.36 -5.25
C ALA A 518 5.01 -44.96 -6.61
N ASN A 519 4.18 -44.74 -7.64
CA ASN A 519 4.64 -44.44 -8.99
C ASN A 519 5.72 -43.33 -9.03
N GLY A 520 6.86 -43.62 -9.64
CA GLY A 520 8.00 -42.71 -9.75
C GLY A 520 8.93 -42.65 -8.54
N HIS A 521 8.63 -43.34 -7.43
CA HIS A 521 9.54 -43.39 -6.28
C HIS A 521 10.75 -44.26 -6.59
N ALA A 522 11.93 -43.74 -6.29
CA ALA A 522 13.20 -44.45 -6.31
C ALA A 522 13.67 -44.68 -4.86
N VAL A 523 13.93 -45.94 -4.49
CA VAL A 523 14.39 -46.30 -3.14
C VAL A 523 15.63 -47.17 -3.19
N THR A 524 16.60 -46.90 -2.34
CA THR A 524 17.80 -47.74 -2.16
C THR A 524 17.74 -48.45 -0.82
N ILE A 525 17.84 -49.79 -0.82
CA ILE A 525 17.92 -50.60 0.40
C ILE A 525 19.31 -51.21 0.44
N LYS A 526 20.03 -51.05 1.56
CA LYS A 526 21.37 -51.62 1.76
C LYS A 526 21.43 -52.40 3.06
N ARG A 527 21.86 -53.65 2.98
CA ARG A 527 22.12 -54.49 4.13
C ARG A 527 23.38 -54.05 4.86
N THR A 528 23.29 -53.90 6.19
CA THR A 528 24.39 -53.40 7.03
C THR A 528 25.06 -54.47 7.89
N ASP A 529 24.36 -55.57 8.16
CA ASP A 529 24.78 -56.65 9.06
C ASP A 529 25.36 -57.87 8.32
N ALA A 530 26.05 -58.76 9.05
CA ALA A 530 26.61 -60.02 8.54
C ALA A 530 25.92 -61.26 9.13
N SER A 531 24.69 -61.13 9.66
CA SER A 531 23.97 -62.25 10.25
C SER A 531 23.62 -63.31 9.20
N THR A 532 23.31 -64.52 9.64
CA THR A 532 22.78 -65.58 8.76
C THR A 532 21.28 -65.46 8.53
N ASN A 533 20.61 -64.52 9.19
CA ASN A 533 19.18 -64.33 9.05
C ASN A 533 18.85 -63.77 7.66
N PRO A 534 17.75 -64.21 7.03
CA PRO A 534 17.36 -63.70 5.73
C PRO A 534 16.87 -62.25 5.84
N LEU A 535 17.27 -61.43 4.87
CA LEU A 535 16.72 -60.10 4.63
C LEU A 535 16.13 -60.08 3.22
N THR A 536 14.80 -59.97 3.15
CA THR A 536 14.06 -60.01 1.89
C THR A 536 13.31 -58.72 1.65
N VAL A 537 13.18 -58.34 0.37
CA VAL A 537 12.38 -57.22 -0.10
C VAL A 537 11.19 -57.77 -0.87
N THR A 538 9.99 -57.37 -0.48
CA THR A 538 8.70 -57.84 -1.03
C THR A 538 7.80 -56.67 -1.38
N GLU A 539 6.62 -56.94 -1.95
CA GLU A 539 5.59 -55.95 -2.25
C GLU A 539 4.27 -56.33 -1.58
N THR A 540 3.55 -55.33 -1.08
CA THR A 540 2.21 -55.52 -0.51
C THR A 540 1.22 -56.00 -1.57
N GLY A 541 0.84 -57.29 -1.51
CA GLY A 541 -0.16 -57.86 -2.42
C GLY A 541 0.33 -58.03 -3.86
N GLY A 542 1.64 -57.89 -4.11
CA GLY A 542 2.28 -58.09 -5.39
C GLY A 542 3.41 -59.13 -5.31
N PRO A 543 3.95 -59.55 -6.46
CA PRO A 543 5.00 -60.56 -6.50
C PRO A 543 6.36 -60.04 -6.00
N GLY A 544 6.53 -58.72 -5.83
CA GLY A 544 7.78 -58.08 -5.41
C GLY A 544 8.56 -57.44 -6.58
N PRO A 545 9.74 -56.87 -6.31
CA PRO A 545 10.60 -56.28 -7.34
C PRO A 545 10.92 -57.25 -8.48
N ASP A 546 10.81 -56.78 -9.73
CA ASP A 546 10.95 -57.60 -10.96
C ASP A 546 10.10 -58.89 -10.94
N GLY A 547 8.95 -58.86 -10.28
CA GLY A 547 8.05 -60.01 -10.23
C GLY A 547 8.44 -61.09 -9.22
N ARG A 548 9.28 -60.77 -8.22
CA ARG A 548 9.73 -61.75 -7.21
C ARG A 548 10.11 -61.11 -5.88
N ALA A 549 10.15 -61.94 -4.83
CA ALA A 549 10.86 -61.57 -3.61
C ALA A 549 12.37 -61.50 -3.89
N LEU A 550 13.02 -60.45 -3.37
CA LEU A 550 14.44 -60.20 -3.56
C LEU A 550 15.19 -60.36 -2.23
N SER A 551 16.20 -61.23 -2.18
CA SER A 551 17.04 -61.39 -0.99
C SER A 551 18.32 -60.55 -1.08
N LEU A 552 18.73 -59.92 0.03
CA LEU A 552 20.05 -59.33 0.20
C LEU A 552 20.89 -60.26 1.10
N GLY A 553 21.78 -61.03 0.46
CA GLY A 553 22.42 -62.20 1.06
C GLY A 553 23.62 -61.88 1.94
N ASN A 554 24.41 -60.88 1.58
CA ASN A 554 25.63 -60.52 2.30
C ASN A 554 25.58 -59.11 2.88
N ARG A 555 26.46 -58.86 3.85
CA ARG A 555 26.75 -57.52 4.33
C ARG A 555 27.16 -56.63 3.17
N TYR A 556 26.58 -55.44 3.11
CA TYR A 556 26.76 -54.42 2.06
C TYR A 556 26.07 -54.69 0.73
N ASP A 557 25.32 -55.78 0.61
CA ASP A 557 24.39 -55.96 -0.50
C ASP A 557 23.40 -54.79 -0.54
N PHE A 558 23.16 -54.24 -1.71
CA PHE A 558 22.17 -53.20 -1.92
C PHE A 558 21.37 -53.42 -3.20
N VAL A 559 20.18 -52.83 -3.20
CA VAL A 559 19.33 -52.71 -4.37
C VAL A 559 18.76 -51.30 -4.45
N THR A 560 18.65 -50.76 -5.66
CA THR A 560 17.82 -49.58 -5.94
C THR A 560 16.64 -49.99 -6.81
N LEU A 561 15.45 -49.57 -6.40
CA LEU A 561 14.18 -49.96 -6.97
C LEU A 561 13.42 -48.71 -7.43
N VAL A 562 12.75 -48.78 -8.57
CA VAL A 562 11.86 -47.73 -9.07
C VAL A 562 10.49 -48.30 -9.35
N SER A 563 9.44 -47.67 -8.82
CA SER A 563 8.07 -48.00 -9.22
C SER A 563 7.69 -47.25 -10.49
N ASN A 564 7.07 -47.93 -11.44
CA ASN A 564 6.44 -47.30 -12.62
C ASN A 564 4.89 -47.27 -12.52
N GLY A 565 4.35 -47.51 -11.33
CA GLY A 565 2.92 -47.60 -11.08
C GLY A 565 2.28 -48.96 -11.40
N ALA A 566 2.91 -49.78 -12.24
CA ALA A 566 2.46 -51.14 -12.56
C ALA A 566 3.23 -52.22 -11.79
N GLY A 567 4.50 -51.98 -11.48
CA GLY A 567 5.35 -52.86 -10.69
C GLY A 567 6.59 -52.13 -10.17
N TRP A 568 7.31 -52.79 -9.27
CA TRP A 568 8.62 -52.36 -8.79
C TRP A 568 9.72 -52.96 -9.66
N TRP A 569 10.65 -52.13 -10.13
CA TRP A 569 11.73 -52.53 -11.04
C TRP A 569 13.07 -52.33 -10.39
N ILE A 570 13.94 -53.34 -10.50
CA ILE A 570 15.32 -53.21 -10.05
C ILE A 570 16.11 -52.39 -11.07
N VAL A 571 16.71 -51.28 -10.65
CA VAL A 571 17.50 -50.40 -11.53
C VAL A 571 19.00 -50.39 -11.20
N ALA A 572 19.38 -50.80 -9.98
CA ALA A 572 20.78 -50.99 -9.58
C ALA A 572 20.91 -51.98 -8.42
N GLY A 573 22.09 -52.59 -8.26
CA GLY A 573 22.44 -53.42 -7.11
C GLY A 573 23.84 -54.05 -7.28
N ASN A 574 24.47 -54.50 -6.19
CA ASN A 574 25.84 -55.05 -6.22
C ASN A 574 25.93 -56.57 -6.00
N SER A 575 24.82 -57.25 -5.76
CA SER A 575 24.81 -58.68 -5.45
C SER A 575 23.69 -59.44 -6.16
N GLN A 576 23.63 -59.32 -7.49
CA GLN A 576 22.95 -60.37 -8.25
C GLN A 576 23.73 -61.68 -8.02
N PRO A 577 23.12 -62.78 -7.56
CA PRO A 577 23.75 -64.09 -7.64
C PRO A 577 24.22 -64.29 -9.08
N GLY A 578 25.50 -64.59 -9.30
CA GLY A 578 25.98 -64.90 -10.64
C GLY A 578 25.10 -66.00 -11.23
N ASN A 579 24.39 -65.72 -12.33
CA ASN A 579 23.57 -66.71 -13.00
C ASN A 579 24.53 -67.80 -13.49
N ALA A 580 24.50 -68.97 -12.84
CA ALA A 580 25.38 -70.09 -13.12
C ALA A 580 24.54 -71.30 -13.57
N HIS A 581 24.97 -71.94 -14.66
CA HIS A 581 24.32 -73.15 -15.18
C HIS A 581 25.17 -74.37 -14.82
N TYR A 582 24.55 -75.42 -14.33
CA TYR A 582 25.20 -76.71 -14.11
C TYR A 582 24.79 -77.69 -15.23
N HIS A 583 25.77 -78.34 -15.85
CA HIS A 583 25.59 -79.29 -16.94
C HIS A 583 26.31 -80.60 -16.65
N ASP A 584 25.64 -81.75 -16.78
CA ASP A 584 26.20 -83.08 -16.46
C ASP A 584 25.87 -84.18 -17.49
N THR A 585 25.36 -83.79 -18.65
CA THR A 585 25.03 -84.71 -19.75
C THR A 585 26.23 -84.83 -20.71
N PRO A 586 26.68 -86.05 -21.08
CA PRO A 586 27.76 -86.20 -22.06
C PRO A 586 27.37 -85.70 -23.46
N GLY A 587 28.36 -85.26 -24.24
CA GLY A 587 28.16 -84.84 -25.63
C GLY A 587 28.22 -83.32 -25.83
N LEU A 588 27.50 -82.83 -26.84
CA LEU A 588 27.51 -81.42 -27.22
C LEU A 588 26.56 -80.60 -26.32
N PHE A 589 27.10 -79.54 -25.72
CA PHE A 589 26.36 -78.53 -24.98
C PHE A 589 26.57 -77.16 -25.64
N GLU A 590 25.47 -76.55 -26.09
CA GLU A 590 25.45 -75.22 -26.70
C GLU A 590 24.83 -74.21 -25.71
N PRO A 591 25.63 -73.43 -24.97
CA PRO A 591 25.12 -72.47 -24.01
C PRO A 591 24.37 -71.32 -24.69
N ASP A 592 23.21 -70.96 -24.13
CA ASP A 592 22.39 -69.81 -24.56
C ASP A 592 22.98 -68.44 -24.20
N LEU A 593 24.07 -68.42 -23.43
CA LEU A 593 24.77 -67.26 -22.86
C LEU A 593 23.94 -66.40 -21.90
N ASN A 594 22.85 -66.93 -21.34
CA ASN A 594 22.08 -66.26 -20.30
C ASN A 594 22.81 -66.27 -18.95
N GLN A 595 23.76 -67.19 -18.75
CA GLN A 595 24.62 -67.33 -17.59
C GLN A 595 26.02 -66.75 -17.84
N GLN A 596 26.66 -66.27 -16.77
CA GLN A 596 28.06 -65.83 -16.80
C GLN A 596 29.02 -66.96 -16.41
N LEU A 597 28.53 -68.01 -15.72
CA LEU A 597 29.31 -69.16 -15.28
C LEU A 597 28.62 -70.46 -15.69
N TYR A 598 29.36 -71.36 -16.33
CA TYR A 598 28.92 -72.71 -16.67
C TYR A 598 29.80 -73.70 -15.89
N LEU A 599 29.19 -74.39 -14.92
CA LEU A 599 29.80 -75.50 -14.19
C LEU A 599 29.49 -76.80 -14.95
N VAL A 600 30.51 -77.44 -15.52
CA VAL A 600 30.32 -78.57 -16.42
C VAL A 600 30.97 -79.82 -15.82
N SER A 601 30.17 -80.85 -15.63
CA SER A 601 30.59 -82.17 -15.18
C SER A 601 30.70 -83.12 -16.37
N ALA A 602 31.89 -83.68 -16.58
CA ALA A 602 32.15 -84.74 -17.55
C ALA A 602 32.16 -86.15 -16.88
N TRP A 603 31.60 -86.29 -15.68
CA TRP A 603 31.65 -87.54 -14.91
C TRP A 603 31.12 -88.75 -15.69
N SER A 604 30.00 -88.56 -16.39
CA SER A 604 29.29 -89.57 -17.18
C SER A 604 29.83 -89.72 -18.61
N GLY A 605 30.77 -88.86 -19.04
CA GLY A 605 31.35 -88.85 -20.38
C GLY A 605 31.88 -87.47 -20.78
N ALA A 606 32.67 -87.38 -21.85
CA ALA A 606 33.23 -86.11 -22.32
C ALA A 606 32.14 -85.12 -22.77
N VAL A 607 32.36 -83.82 -22.54
CA VAL A 607 31.44 -82.73 -22.92
C VAL A 607 32.15 -81.74 -23.84
N GLU A 608 31.53 -81.39 -24.96
CA GLU A 608 31.94 -80.26 -25.81
C GLU A 608 31.04 -79.07 -25.47
N VAL A 609 31.60 -77.99 -24.90
CA VAL A 609 30.89 -76.73 -24.69
C VAL A 609 31.15 -75.83 -25.89
N ARG A 610 30.19 -75.77 -26.82
CA ARG A 610 30.35 -75.01 -28.06
C ARG A 610 29.73 -73.63 -27.94
N LEU A 611 30.57 -72.62 -27.75
CA LEU A 611 30.14 -71.22 -27.77
C LEU A 611 29.52 -70.87 -29.14
N PRO A 612 28.49 -70.01 -29.21
CA PRO A 612 27.90 -69.60 -30.47
C PRO A 612 28.90 -68.82 -31.33
N ALA A 613 28.54 -68.55 -32.59
CA ALA A 613 29.37 -67.71 -33.46
C ALA A 613 29.67 -66.38 -32.76
N PRO A 614 30.93 -65.88 -32.76
CA PRO A 614 31.27 -64.64 -32.08
C PRO A 614 30.38 -63.46 -32.47
N SER A 615 29.93 -63.44 -33.72
CA SER A 615 29.05 -62.42 -34.31
C SER A 615 27.56 -62.62 -34.01
N ALA A 616 27.16 -63.68 -33.29
CA ALA A 616 25.75 -63.88 -32.92
C ALA A 616 25.29 -62.72 -32.01
N PRO A 617 24.07 -62.16 -32.19
CA PRO A 617 23.63 -60.97 -31.46
C PRO A 617 23.68 -61.09 -29.93
N HIS A 618 23.47 -62.29 -29.38
CA HIS A 618 23.52 -62.57 -27.95
C HIS A 618 24.94 -62.88 -27.42
N ALA A 619 25.94 -62.98 -28.31
CA ALA A 619 27.33 -63.26 -27.98
C ALA A 619 28.20 -62.00 -27.91
N VAL A 620 27.96 -60.99 -28.75
CA VAL A 620 28.82 -59.79 -28.84
C VAL A 620 28.92 -59.06 -27.48
N GLY A 621 30.13 -58.86 -26.99
CA GLY A 621 30.40 -58.22 -25.69
C GLY A 621 30.16 -59.10 -24.47
N ARG A 622 29.78 -60.37 -24.66
CA ARG A 622 29.47 -61.30 -23.57
C ARG A 622 30.73 -61.97 -23.05
N THR A 623 30.91 -61.96 -21.74
CA THR A 623 31.94 -62.73 -21.02
C THR A 623 31.32 -63.96 -20.39
N VAL A 624 31.93 -65.13 -20.61
CA VAL A 624 31.52 -66.40 -20.02
C VAL A 624 32.70 -67.13 -19.41
N THR A 625 32.46 -67.81 -18.29
CA THR A 625 33.40 -68.71 -17.65
C THR A 625 32.87 -70.13 -17.75
N VAL A 626 33.66 -71.06 -18.33
CA VAL A 626 33.38 -72.50 -18.29
C VAL A 626 34.37 -73.14 -17.32
N LYS A 627 33.87 -73.91 -16.35
CA LYS A 627 34.70 -74.59 -15.34
C LYS A 627 34.32 -76.06 -15.23
N LYS A 628 35.32 -76.94 -15.32
CA LYS A 628 35.13 -78.37 -15.05
C LYS A 628 34.88 -78.57 -13.56
N SER A 629 33.75 -79.17 -13.20
CA SER A 629 33.31 -79.32 -11.80
C SER A 629 33.62 -80.68 -11.17
N ASP A 630 33.99 -81.69 -11.96
CA ASP A 630 34.18 -83.07 -11.52
C ASP A 630 35.64 -83.55 -11.63
N THR A 631 35.95 -84.68 -10.98
CA THR A 631 37.30 -85.28 -10.92
C THR A 631 37.53 -86.40 -11.95
N SER A 632 36.58 -86.68 -12.86
CA SER A 632 36.76 -87.75 -13.85
C SER A 632 37.84 -87.40 -14.88
N GLY A 633 38.44 -88.43 -15.48
CA GLY A 633 39.41 -88.28 -16.57
C GLY A 633 38.82 -87.84 -17.92
N ASN A 634 37.49 -87.69 -18.00
CA ASN A 634 36.81 -87.20 -19.20
C ASN A 634 36.97 -85.68 -19.31
N ARG A 635 37.15 -85.20 -20.54
CA ARG A 635 37.46 -83.79 -20.81
C ARG A 635 36.18 -82.98 -20.99
N VAL A 636 36.20 -81.74 -20.50
CA VAL A 636 35.30 -80.67 -20.98
C VAL A 636 36.09 -79.86 -22.01
N THR A 637 35.63 -79.78 -23.25
CA THR A 637 36.33 -79.06 -24.31
C THR A 637 35.50 -77.85 -24.73
N VAL A 638 36.05 -76.65 -24.60
CA VAL A 638 35.38 -75.41 -25.01
C VAL A 638 35.75 -75.08 -26.44
N THR A 639 34.75 -75.05 -27.32
CA THR A 639 34.88 -74.78 -28.76
C THR A 639 34.01 -73.58 -29.14
N GLN A 640 34.02 -73.19 -30.42
CA GLN A 640 33.09 -72.22 -30.98
C GLN A 640 32.38 -72.78 -32.22
N ALA A 641 31.18 -72.31 -32.51
CA ALA A 641 30.47 -72.61 -33.75
C ALA A 641 31.26 -72.10 -34.97
N GLY A 642 31.43 -72.94 -35.98
CA GLY A 642 32.26 -72.64 -37.16
C GLY A 642 33.70 -73.16 -37.09
N GLY A 643 34.11 -73.78 -35.98
CA GLY A 643 35.42 -74.43 -35.81
C GLY A 643 36.41 -73.63 -34.94
N GLY A 644 37.30 -74.34 -34.26
CA GLY A 644 38.21 -73.78 -33.25
C GLY A 644 37.55 -73.60 -31.88
N GLY A 645 37.95 -72.55 -31.17
CA GLY A 645 37.38 -72.12 -29.88
C GLY A 645 37.88 -70.73 -29.51
N PRO A 646 37.83 -70.33 -28.23
CA PRO A 646 38.49 -69.10 -27.77
C PRO A 646 39.94 -69.02 -28.24
N ASP A 647 40.38 -67.86 -28.72
CA ASP A 647 41.68 -67.62 -29.38
C ASP A 647 41.97 -68.56 -30.57
N SER A 648 40.92 -69.03 -31.25
CA SER A 648 40.98 -70.00 -32.37
C SER A 648 41.46 -71.40 -31.98
N GLU A 649 41.50 -71.75 -30.68
CA GLU A 649 41.90 -73.06 -30.18
C GLU A 649 40.76 -73.74 -29.40
N ALA A 650 40.61 -75.06 -29.57
CA ALA A 650 39.71 -75.85 -28.72
C ALA A 650 40.35 -76.03 -27.33
N ILE A 651 39.73 -75.46 -26.29
CA ILE A 651 40.32 -75.42 -24.95
C ILE A 651 39.86 -76.63 -24.14
N ALA A 652 40.77 -77.57 -23.89
CA ALA A 652 40.51 -78.73 -23.04
C ALA A 652 40.71 -78.40 -21.55
N LEU A 653 39.67 -78.63 -20.75
CA LEU A 653 39.67 -78.59 -19.28
C LEU A 653 39.75 -80.04 -18.78
N ILE A 654 40.90 -80.43 -18.22
CA ILE A 654 41.25 -81.84 -17.97
C ILE A 654 41.13 -82.28 -16.51
N ALA A 655 41.28 -81.38 -15.54
CA ALA A 655 41.10 -81.72 -14.12
C ALA A 655 40.01 -80.85 -13.46
N GLN A 656 39.55 -81.29 -12.29
CA GLN A 656 38.58 -80.54 -11.49
C GLN A 656 39.12 -79.15 -11.18
N GLY A 657 38.31 -78.12 -11.43
CA GLY A 657 38.68 -76.74 -11.17
C GLY A 657 39.38 -76.03 -12.33
N HIS A 658 39.75 -76.74 -13.39
CA HIS A 658 40.22 -76.12 -14.63
C HIS A 658 39.09 -75.26 -15.20
N ALA A 659 39.43 -74.06 -15.64
CA ALA A 659 38.46 -73.10 -16.13
C ALA A 659 39.02 -72.22 -17.25
N VAL A 660 38.15 -71.74 -18.12
CA VAL A 660 38.45 -70.71 -19.10
C VAL A 660 37.37 -69.65 -19.05
N THR A 661 37.80 -68.39 -19.00
CA THR A 661 36.96 -67.21 -19.15
C THR A 661 37.24 -66.59 -20.50
N ALA A 662 36.22 -66.47 -21.34
CA ALA A 662 36.33 -65.91 -22.67
C ALA A 662 35.29 -64.81 -22.90
N MET A 663 35.63 -63.82 -23.71
CA MET A 663 34.73 -62.74 -24.13
C MET A 663 34.66 -62.67 -25.66
N SER A 664 33.46 -62.57 -26.21
CA SER A 664 33.32 -62.29 -27.64
C SER A 664 33.41 -60.78 -27.90
N ASN A 665 34.23 -60.38 -28.87
CA ASN A 665 34.27 -59.01 -29.39
C ASN A 665 33.50 -58.83 -30.71
N GLY A 666 32.71 -59.84 -31.11
CA GLY A 666 31.99 -59.86 -32.38
C GLY A 666 32.77 -60.44 -33.57
N ALA A 667 34.11 -60.48 -33.51
CA ALA A 667 34.96 -61.09 -34.53
C ALA A 667 35.55 -62.45 -34.08
N GLY A 668 35.75 -62.64 -32.78
CA GLY A 668 36.29 -63.85 -32.17
C GLY A 668 35.95 -63.95 -30.69
N TRP A 669 36.06 -65.14 -30.13
CA TRP A 669 36.11 -65.36 -28.69
C TRP A 669 37.55 -65.20 -28.20
N HIS A 670 37.80 -64.33 -27.23
CA HIS A 670 39.13 -64.03 -26.70
C HIS A 670 39.27 -64.52 -25.26
N ILE A 671 40.35 -65.22 -24.93
CA ILE A 671 40.57 -65.68 -23.56
C ILE A 671 40.99 -64.50 -22.69
N LEU A 672 40.21 -64.25 -21.63
CA LEU A 672 40.52 -63.23 -20.60
C LEU A 672 41.25 -63.82 -19.39
N GLY A 673 41.04 -65.11 -19.13
CA GLY A 673 41.68 -65.81 -18.02
C GLY A 673 41.54 -67.31 -18.19
N ARG A 674 42.58 -68.05 -17.80
CA ARG A 674 42.61 -69.50 -17.87
C ARG A 674 43.27 -70.05 -16.61
N ASN A 675 42.62 -71.03 -16.00
CA ASN A 675 43.22 -71.87 -14.98
C ASN A 675 43.46 -73.25 -15.63
N PRO A 676 44.68 -73.49 -16.15
CA PRO A 676 44.97 -74.58 -17.06
C PRO A 676 44.95 -75.95 -16.42
#